data_AF-A0A672RMZ5-F1
#
_entry.id   AF-A0A672RMZ5-F1
#
_cell.length_a   1.000
_cell.length_b   1.000
_cell.length_c   1.000
_cell.angle_alpha   90.00
_cell.angle_beta   90.00
_cell.angle_gamma   90.00
#
_symmetry.space_group_name_H-M   'P 1'
#
loop_
_entity.id
_entity.type
_entity.pdbx_description
1 polymer ?
#
loop_
_entity_poly.entity_id
_entity_poly.type
_entity_poly.pdbx_seq_one_letter_code
_entity_poly.pdbx_strand_id
1 'polypeptide(L)'
;MATFISVPLKKSSEVDLVKPLSKFVTSTYPPGEEQTESLRAVEELNKLRKSALGRPLDKHESSLEILLRYYDQLCAIEPKLPFTELCLTFTWKDAFDKGSLFGGSVKLALASLGYEKTCVLFNVGALASQIASEQNLDNDEGLKTAAKFYQLASGAFAHIKDTVLSALNREPTMDISPETVGTLSQIMLSQAQEVFVLKATADKMKDAIVAKLANQAADYYSDAFKQCQYKENLPKYFYFQEVLPVLAAKHCMMQATAELHQSALAHQKKKFGEEIARLQHATELVKTATSRYDEYVNVKDLSDKISRALTAAKKDNDFIYHDRVPEVKDLEHIGKASLVKATAIQTPLSQKFTDLFEKMVPMAVQQSMSAANSRKADTVNRLIGSMREATNLCNGVLASLNLPAALEDLSGDAVPQSILEKSRAVVQQGGLQSIEQLIKDLPELLQRNREILDESLKMLDDEETTDNELRGKFNQRWNRTPSGDLYKPLRAEGNNFRNILDKAVQADQVVKERYTAHCEMIALLCKPENELSAAIPSANPTKTLQGSEVVNVLRAQLAQLDEVKREREVLEGEVKSVTFDMTAKFLTALAQDGAINEEALTTSELDTRYGSHTQRVQQNLRRQEELLSQIQVSHQEFSALKQSNSEANNREEVLKKLASAHDSYIEISCNIKEGTKFYNDLTEILLKFQNKCSDIVFARKTERDELLKELQQSIAREPSAPSFNIPSYQSNTPAPASGGPTPGPRSVFTQQQPQAKPQPPARPPLPNITPQAASTSAPVSTPVAPSSTNLPPVAPPSQAQGPPYSTYQGYPGYYQMPMAYNPYAYAQFNMPYMPYQAQGQAGYPGAPPAQQPYPYPQQPPQQQPYYPQQ
;
A
#
# COMPACT_ATOMS: atom_id res chain seq x y z
N MET A 1 -0.62 -34.12 -40.18
CA MET A 1 -0.42 -33.36 -38.93
C MET A 1 -1.66 -32.52 -38.69
N ALA A 2 -2.28 -32.65 -37.52
CA ALA A 2 -3.41 -31.80 -37.14
C ALA A 2 -2.87 -30.42 -36.75
N THR A 3 -3.18 -29.39 -37.53
CA THR A 3 -2.72 -28.03 -37.27
C THR A 3 -3.56 -27.43 -36.15
N PHE A 4 -2.98 -27.19 -34.98
CA PHE A 4 -3.61 -26.46 -33.88
C PHE A 4 -3.03 -25.04 -33.79
N ILE A 5 -3.88 -24.08 -33.43
CA ILE A 5 -3.49 -22.68 -33.22
C ILE A 5 -2.80 -22.54 -31.86
N SER A 6 -1.68 -21.84 -31.80
CA SER A 6 -1.03 -21.42 -30.56
C SER A 6 -0.66 -19.94 -30.62
N VAL A 7 -0.49 -19.32 -29.46
CA VAL A 7 -0.27 -17.87 -29.31
C VAL A 7 1.21 -17.61 -29.00
N PRO A 8 1.87 -16.63 -29.66
CA PRO A 8 3.23 -16.22 -29.31
C PRO A 8 3.29 -15.51 -27.94
N LEU A 9 4.44 -15.63 -27.26
CA LEU A 9 4.67 -14.94 -25.98
C LEU A 9 4.94 -13.44 -26.18
N LYS A 10 4.39 -12.61 -25.30
CA LYS A 10 4.82 -11.21 -25.12
C LYS A 10 6.25 -11.17 -24.60
N LYS A 11 6.97 -10.12 -25.00
CA LYS A 11 8.36 -9.85 -24.57
C LYS A 11 8.40 -8.66 -23.63
N SER A 12 9.06 -8.83 -22.48
CA SER A 12 9.31 -7.76 -21.51
C SER A 12 10.76 -7.26 -21.61
N SER A 13 10.98 -5.98 -21.28
CA SER A 13 12.31 -5.48 -20.94
C SER A 13 12.74 -5.90 -19.52
N GLU A 14 14.05 -5.83 -19.23
CA GLU A 14 14.57 -5.98 -17.87
C GLU A 14 14.09 -4.80 -16.99
N VAL A 15 13.79 -5.09 -15.73
CA VAL A 15 13.34 -4.13 -14.71
C VAL A 15 14.09 -4.46 -13.43
N ASP A 16 14.65 -3.44 -12.79
CA ASP A 16 15.26 -3.58 -11.46
C ASP A 16 14.17 -3.52 -10.38
N LEU A 17 13.77 -4.69 -9.89
CA LEU A 17 12.86 -4.78 -8.75
C LEU A 17 13.57 -4.57 -7.41
N VAL A 18 14.89 -4.78 -7.34
CA VAL A 18 15.59 -4.84 -6.06
C VAL A 18 15.69 -3.46 -5.45
N LYS A 19 16.24 -2.49 -6.19
CA LYS A 19 16.50 -1.15 -5.65
C LYS A 19 15.26 -0.46 -5.05
N PRO A 20 14.12 -0.34 -5.76
CA PRO A 20 12.95 0.35 -5.21
C PRO A 20 12.28 -0.43 -4.08
N LEU A 21 12.21 -1.75 -4.17
CA LEU A 21 11.58 -2.58 -3.12
C LEU A 21 12.43 -2.62 -1.85
N SER A 22 13.74 -2.81 -1.99
CA SER A 22 14.66 -2.77 -0.85
C SER A 22 14.66 -1.42 -0.16
N LYS A 23 14.56 -0.31 -0.92
CA LYS A 23 14.44 1.03 -0.33
C LYS A 23 13.18 1.13 0.55
N PHE A 24 12.05 0.62 0.09
CA PHE A 24 10.81 0.62 0.85
C PHE A 24 10.88 -0.28 2.09
N VAL A 25 11.43 -1.49 1.96
CA VAL A 25 11.60 -2.41 3.09
C VAL A 25 12.47 -1.77 4.17
N THR A 26 13.60 -1.15 3.80
CA THR A 26 14.51 -0.49 4.73
C THR A 26 13.89 0.73 5.40
N SER A 27 13.02 1.47 4.71
CA SER A 27 12.35 2.63 5.31
C SER A 27 11.17 2.27 6.22
N THR A 28 10.56 1.10 6.01
CA THR A 28 9.31 0.72 6.67
C THR A 28 9.56 -0.18 7.88
N TYR A 29 10.53 -1.10 7.79
CA TYR A 29 10.83 -2.07 8.83
C TYR A 29 12.12 -1.68 9.58
N PRO A 30 12.16 -1.81 10.92
CA PRO A 30 13.38 -1.57 11.68
C PRO A 30 14.47 -2.60 11.33
N PRO A 31 15.76 -2.27 11.48
CA PRO A 31 16.85 -3.22 11.27
C PRO A 31 16.68 -4.46 12.16
N GLY A 32 16.61 -5.65 11.54
CA GLY A 32 16.35 -6.90 12.26
C GLY A 32 16.16 -8.09 11.32
N GLU A 33 15.68 -9.21 11.89
CA GLU A 33 15.45 -10.46 11.15
C GLU A 33 14.35 -10.30 10.11
N GLU A 34 13.22 -9.67 10.44
CA GLU A 34 12.09 -9.43 9.53
C GLU A 34 12.48 -8.58 8.30
N GLN A 35 13.25 -7.51 8.52
CA GLN A 35 13.77 -6.68 7.43
C GLN A 35 14.71 -7.51 6.55
N THR A 36 15.59 -8.31 7.14
CA THR A 36 16.55 -9.14 6.41
C THR A 36 15.86 -10.22 5.58
N GLU A 37 14.85 -10.89 6.13
CA GLU A 37 14.03 -11.87 5.39
C GLU A 37 13.31 -11.22 4.22
N SER A 38 12.70 -10.05 4.43
CA SER A 38 12.00 -9.30 3.37
C SER A 38 12.96 -8.87 2.25
N LEU A 39 14.18 -8.44 2.57
CA LEU A 39 15.20 -8.11 1.57
C LEU A 39 15.65 -9.34 0.77
N ARG A 40 15.75 -10.53 1.38
CA ARG A 40 16.03 -11.77 0.65
C ARG A 40 14.86 -12.14 -0.27
N ALA A 41 13.62 -11.96 0.19
CA ALA A 41 12.42 -12.18 -0.63
C ALA A 41 12.37 -11.26 -1.86
N VAL A 42 12.81 -10.00 -1.73
CA VAL A 42 12.96 -9.06 -2.85
C VAL A 42 13.95 -9.57 -3.90
N GLU A 43 15.12 -10.06 -3.48
CA GLU A 43 16.11 -10.64 -4.39
C GLU A 43 15.58 -11.90 -5.10
N GLU A 44 14.87 -12.75 -4.35
CA GLU A 44 14.26 -13.96 -4.91
C GLU A 44 13.14 -13.64 -5.91
N LEU A 45 12.32 -12.61 -5.65
CA LEU A 45 11.31 -12.11 -6.59
C LEU A 45 11.96 -11.61 -7.89
N ASN A 46 13.04 -10.84 -7.78
CA ASN A 46 13.79 -10.34 -8.95
C ASN A 46 14.35 -11.50 -9.78
N LYS A 47 14.95 -12.50 -9.12
CA LYS A 47 15.43 -13.72 -9.77
C LYS A 47 14.28 -14.48 -10.46
N LEU A 48 13.14 -14.61 -9.80
CA LEU A 48 11.95 -15.26 -10.35
C LEU A 48 11.45 -14.54 -11.61
N ARG A 49 11.37 -13.20 -11.59
CA ARG A 49 11.04 -12.41 -12.78
C ARG A 49 12.00 -12.69 -13.94
N LYS A 50 13.32 -12.68 -13.67
CA LYS A 50 14.34 -12.96 -14.69
C LYS A 50 14.21 -14.37 -15.25
N SER A 51 13.89 -15.37 -14.42
CA SER A 51 13.63 -16.74 -14.87
C SER A 51 12.35 -16.86 -15.69
N ALA A 52 11.29 -16.14 -15.30
CA ALA A 52 10.00 -16.18 -15.97
C ALA A 52 9.99 -15.43 -17.31
N LEU A 53 10.72 -14.31 -17.41
CA LEU A 53 10.58 -13.36 -18.53
C LEU A 53 11.89 -13.01 -19.27
N GLY A 54 13.05 -13.27 -18.67
CA GLY A 54 14.35 -12.78 -19.16
C GLY A 54 14.98 -13.66 -20.26
N ARG A 55 14.42 -14.84 -20.53
CA ARG A 55 14.92 -15.79 -21.54
C ARG A 55 13.75 -16.40 -22.33
N PRO A 56 13.97 -16.87 -23.56
CA PRO A 56 13.00 -17.70 -24.26
C PRO A 56 12.62 -18.89 -23.36
N LEU A 57 11.32 -19.11 -23.18
CA LEU A 57 10.81 -20.22 -22.38
C LEU A 57 10.67 -21.46 -23.26
N ASP A 58 11.16 -22.59 -22.75
CA ASP A 58 10.89 -23.89 -23.35
C ASP A 58 9.40 -24.21 -23.25
N LYS A 59 8.86 -24.91 -24.26
CA LYS A 59 7.46 -25.31 -24.35
C LYS A 59 7.18 -26.54 -23.48
N HIS A 60 7.42 -26.39 -22.18
CA HIS A 60 7.34 -27.47 -21.20
C HIS A 60 6.66 -26.99 -19.91
N GLU A 61 6.02 -27.91 -19.20
CA GLU A 61 5.28 -27.62 -17.96
C GLU A 61 6.15 -26.95 -16.89
N SER A 62 7.43 -27.28 -16.80
CA SER A 62 8.37 -26.65 -15.87
C SER A 62 8.52 -25.15 -16.10
N SER A 63 8.54 -24.70 -17.36
CA SER A 63 8.61 -23.27 -17.70
C SER A 63 7.28 -22.57 -17.43
N LEU A 64 6.17 -23.27 -17.64
CA LEU A 64 4.84 -22.78 -17.28
C LEU A 64 4.72 -22.61 -15.75
N GLU A 65 5.18 -23.56 -14.95
CA GLU A 65 5.15 -23.43 -13.48
C GLU A 65 5.96 -22.24 -12.97
N ILE A 66 7.09 -21.90 -13.62
CA ILE A 66 7.86 -20.69 -13.27
C ILE A 66 7.03 -19.42 -13.54
N LEU A 67 6.31 -19.34 -14.67
CA LEU A 67 5.41 -18.23 -14.97
C LEU A 67 4.23 -18.16 -14.00
N LEU A 68 3.59 -19.30 -13.70
CA LEU A 68 2.48 -19.38 -12.75
C LEU A 68 2.91 -18.92 -11.37
N ARG A 69 4.07 -19.38 -10.88
CA ARG A 69 4.61 -18.98 -9.59
C ARG A 69 4.94 -17.49 -9.55
N TYR A 70 5.45 -16.94 -10.65
CA TYR A 70 5.69 -15.50 -10.75
C TYR A 70 4.37 -14.70 -10.68
N TYR A 71 3.35 -15.14 -11.43
CA TYR A 71 2.02 -14.52 -11.38
C TYR A 71 1.43 -14.56 -9.95
N ASP A 72 1.46 -15.71 -9.29
CA ASP A 72 0.96 -15.85 -7.92
C ASP A 72 1.71 -14.92 -6.94
N GLN A 73 3.03 -14.80 -7.11
CA GLN A 73 3.82 -13.93 -6.25
C GLN A 73 3.50 -12.44 -6.47
N LEU A 74 3.21 -12.03 -7.71
CA LEU A 74 2.74 -10.66 -8.01
C LEU A 74 1.38 -10.38 -7.37
N CYS A 75 0.46 -11.35 -7.39
CA CYS A 75 -0.83 -11.22 -6.72
C CYS A 75 -0.68 -11.15 -5.19
N ALA A 76 0.19 -11.98 -4.60
CA ALA A 76 0.41 -12.02 -3.15
C ALA A 76 1.08 -10.75 -2.60
N ILE A 77 1.97 -10.12 -3.38
CA ILE A 77 2.72 -8.94 -2.94
C ILE A 77 1.95 -7.62 -3.15
N GLU A 78 0.98 -7.57 -4.06
CA GLU A 78 0.18 -6.38 -4.38
C GLU A 78 -0.39 -5.65 -3.14
N PRO A 79 -1.07 -6.32 -2.19
CA PRO A 79 -1.64 -5.63 -1.02
C PRO A 79 -0.59 -5.20 0.01
N LYS A 80 0.67 -5.63 -0.14
CA LYS A 80 1.74 -5.46 0.85
C LYS A 80 2.65 -4.28 0.54
N LEU A 81 2.64 -3.76 -0.68
CA LEU A 81 3.51 -2.68 -1.13
C LEU A 81 2.74 -1.56 -1.84
N PRO A 82 3.16 -0.29 -1.68
CA PRO A 82 2.56 0.83 -2.38
C PRO A 82 3.11 0.95 -3.82
N PHE A 83 2.71 0.04 -4.71
CA PHE A 83 3.20 0.01 -6.09
C PHE A 83 3.00 1.31 -6.87
N THR A 84 1.96 2.09 -6.53
CA THR A 84 1.71 3.44 -7.08
C THR A 84 2.79 4.46 -6.69
N GLU A 85 3.37 4.34 -5.49
CA GLU A 85 4.43 5.24 -5.00
C GLU A 85 5.82 4.80 -5.43
N LEU A 86 6.01 3.49 -5.64
CA LEU A 86 7.30 2.90 -6.05
C LEU A 86 7.68 3.24 -7.50
N CYS A 87 6.73 3.67 -8.33
CA CYS A 87 6.94 4.07 -9.73
C CYS A 87 7.68 3.01 -10.58
N LEU A 88 7.49 1.73 -10.25
CA LEU A 88 8.09 0.59 -10.95
C LEU A 88 7.52 0.47 -12.37
N THR A 89 8.30 0.86 -13.37
CA THR A 89 7.84 0.88 -14.77
C THR A 89 8.11 -0.45 -15.47
N PHE A 90 7.02 -1.10 -15.90
CA PHE A 90 7.05 -2.35 -16.64
C PHE A 90 6.86 -2.08 -18.13
N THR A 91 7.77 -2.57 -18.98
CA THR A 91 7.72 -2.36 -20.43
C THR A 91 7.53 -3.68 -21.17
N TRP A 92 6.43 -3.78 -21.91
CA TRP A 92 6.10 -4.95 -22.73
C TRP A 92 5.88 -4.59 -24.18
N LYS A 93 6.14 -5.56 -25.06
CA LYS A 93 5.83 -5.49 -26.49
C LYS A 93 4.53 -6.23 -26.79
N ASP A 94 3.82 -5.77 -27.81
CA ASP A 94 2.71 -6.51 -28.39
C ASP A 94 3.18 -7.89 -28.92
N ALA A 95 2.39 -8.94 -28.71
CA ALA A 95 2.68 -10.32 -29.09
C ALA A 95 2.54 -10.59 -30.59
N PHE A 96 1.68 -9.83 -31.27
CA PHE A 96 1.29 -10.06 -32.66
C PHE A 96 2.02 -9.14 -33.65
N ASP A 97 2.64 -8.08 -33.14
CA ASP A 97 3.45 -7.17 -33.93
C ASP A 97 4.81 -7.81 -34.30
N LYS A 98 4.98 -8.12 -35.60
CA LYS A 98 6.23 -8.65 -36.16
C LYS A 98 7.21 -7.55 -36.59
N GLY A 99 6.92 -6.28 -36.31
CA GLY A 99 7.73 -5.13 -36.73
C GLY A 99 7.57 -4.88 -38.23
N SER A 100 6.62 -4.03 -38.59
CA SER A 100 6.48 -3.58 -39.98
C SER A 100 7.57 -2.56 -40.33
N LEU A 101 8.08 -2.61 -41.57
CA LEU A 101 9.03 -1.62 -42.11
C LEU A 101 8.50 -0.17 -42.07
N PHE A 102 7.20 0.02 -41.86
CA PHE A 102 6.53 1.34 -41.77
C PHE A 102 5.84 1.58 -40.40
N GLY A 103 5.95 0.66 -39.45
CA GLY A 103 5.36 0.77 -38.11
C GLY A 103 6.25 0.12 -37.08
N GLY A 104 6.93 0.95 -36.27
CA GLY A 104 7.81 0.45 -35.20
C GLY A 104 7.04 -0.41 -34.20
N SER A 105 7.72 -1.42 -33.63
CA SER A 105 7.19 -2.31 -32.59
C SER A 105 6.39 -1.53 -31.54
N VAL A 106 5.09 -1.82 -31.41
CA VAL A 106 4.23 -1.19 -30.40
C VAL A 106 4.67 -1.68 -29.03
N LYS A 107 5.35 -0.80 -28.29
CA LYS A 107 5.75 -1.02 -26.90
C LYS A 107 4.91 -0.13 -26.00
N LEU A 108 4.51 -0.68 -24.85
CA LEU A 108 3.83 0.08 -23.81
C LEU A 108 4.57 -0.11 -22.49
N ALA A 109 4.93 1.01 -21.88
CA ALA A 109 5.59 1.10 -20.60
C ALA A 109 4.65 1.74 -19.58
N LEU A 110 4.30 1.03 -18.51
CA LEU A 110 3.42 1.52 -17.46
C LEU A 110 3.98 1.22 -16.08
N ALA A 111 3.89 2.21 -15.18
CA ALA A 111 4.14 2.02 -13.76
C ALA A 111 2.91 1.43 -13.06
N SER A 112 2.54 0.21 -13.43
CA SER A 112 1.36 -0.49 -12.88
C SER A 112 1.65 -1.98 -12.71
N LEU A 113 1.47 -2.49 -11.49
CA LEU A 113 1.52 -3.92 -11.22
C LEU A 113 0.38 -4.68 -11.90
N GLY A 114 -0.80 -4.05 -12.03
CA GLY A 114 -1.93 -4.60 -12.79
C GLY A 114 -1.56 -4.88 -14.25
N TYR A 115 -0.76 -4.01 -14.87
CA TYR A 115 -0.24 -4.22 -16.21
C TYR A 115 0.75 -5.38 -16.28
N GLU A 116 1.70 -5.48 -15.33
CA GLU A 116 2.63 -6.62 -15.25
C GLU A 116 1.88 -7.94 -15.11
N LYS A 117 0.93 -8.03 -14.15
CA LYS A 117 0.10 -9.23 -13.94
C LYS A 117 -0.65 -9.64 -15.19
N THR A 118 -1.26 -8.68 -15.89
CA THR A 118 -2.01 -8.92 -17.13
C THR A 118 -1.12 -9.51 -18.21
N CYS A 119 0.08 -8.95 -18.41
CA CYS A 119 1.03 -9.44 -19.41
C CYS A 119 1.61 -10.82 -19.06
N VAL A 120 1.88 -11.07 -17.78
CA VAL A 120 2.34 -12.38 -17.31
C VAL A 120 1.25 -13.43 -17.51
N LEU A 121 -0.01 -13.13 -17.18
CA LEU A 121 -1.13 -14.05 -17.39
C LEU A 121 -1.40 -14.32 -18.87
N PHE A 122 -1.18 -13.32 -19.75
CA PHE A 122 -1.21 -13.53 -21.20
C PHE A 122 -0.16 -14.56 -21.61
N ASN A 123 1.07 -14.44 -21.09
CA ASN A 123 2.14 -15.40 -21.34
C ASN A 123 1.85 -16.79 -20.78
N VAL A 124 1.15 -16.91 -19.65
CA VAL A 124 0.63 -18.18 -19.13
C VAL A 124 -0.31 -18.83 -20.14
N GLY A 125 -1.31 -18.07 -20.65
CA GLY A 125 -2.24 -18.59 -21.65
C GLY A 125 -1.55 -18.96 -22.97
N ALA A 126 -0.62 -18.13 -23.42
CA ALA A 126 0.15 -18.38 -24.63
C ALA A 126 1.06 -19.61 -24.51
N LEU A 127 1.81 -19.77 -23.42
CA LEU A 127 2.66 -20.95 -23.23
C LEU A 127 1.83 -22.23 -23.06
N ALA A 128 0.72 -22.17 -22.33
CA ALA A 128 -0.22 -23.29 -22.22
C ALA A 128 -0.76 -23.71 -23.60
N SER A 129 -1.10 -22.76 -24.48
CA SER A 129 -1.53 -23.07 -25.85
C SER A 129 -0.44 -23.76 -26.68
N GLN A 130 0.83 -23.36 -26.51
CA GLN A 130 1.96 -23.96 -27.20
C GLN A 130 2.20 -25.40 -26.72
N ILE A 131 2.21 -25.62 -25.41
CA ILE A 131 2.35 -26.96 -24.80
C ILE A 131 1.22 -27.88 -25.29
N ALA A 132 -0.02 -27.40 -25.30
CA ALA A 132 -1.18 -28.16 -25.77
C ALA A 132 -1.06 -28.55 -27.24
N SER A 133 -0.56 -27.66 -28.09
CA SER A 133 -0.39 -27.90 -29.53
C SER A 133 0.70 -28.92 -29.87
N GLU A 134 1.66 -29.15 -28.96
CA GLU A 134 2.77 -30.10 -29.16
C GLU A 134 2.49 -31.49 -28.58
N GLN A 135 1.34 -31.69 -27.95
CA GLN A 135 0.99 -33.00 -27.39
C GLN A 135 0.77 -34.05 -28.48
N ASN A 136 1.18 -35.29 -28.19
CA ASN A 136 0.83 -36.43 -29.02
C ASN A 136 -0.63 -36.86 -28.74
N LEU A 137 -1.53 -36.56 -29.68
CA LEU A 137 -2.95 -36.82 -29.55
C LEU A 137 -3.37 -38.27 -29.84
N ASP A 138 -2.41 -39.15 -30.16
CA ASP A 138 -2.65 -40.59 -30.36
C ASP A 138 -2.60 -41.38 -29.03
N ASN A 139 -2.28 -40.73 -27.91
CA ASN A 139 -2.27 -41.36 -26.59
C ASN A 139 -3.10 -40.58 -25.55
N ASP A 140 -3.59 -41.29 -24.53
CA ASP A 140 -4.51 -40.74 -23.53
C ASP A 140 -3.89 -39.59 -22.69
N GLU A 141 -2.61 -39.69 -22.35
CA GLU A 141 -1.94 -38.65 -21.56
C GLU A 141 -1.79 -37.35 -22.37
N GLY A 142 -1.45 -37.43 -23.65
CA GLY A 142 -1.37 -36.26 -24.53
C GLY A 142 -2.73 -35.60 -24.76
N LEU A 143 -3.79 -36.39 -24.96
CA LEU A 143 -5.16 -35.88 -25.04
C LEU A 143 -5.58 -35.17 -23.74
N LYS A 144 -5.33 -35.78 -22.58
CA LYS A 144 -5.62 -35.20 -21.26
C LYS A 144 -4.87 -33.90 -21.03
N THR A 145 -3.57 -33.87 -21.33
CA THR A 145 -2.71 -32.71 -21.16
C THR A 145 -3.08 -31.57 -22.11
N ALA A 146 -3.38 -31.87 -23.38
CA ALA A 146 -3.86 -30.87 -24.34
C ALA A 146 -5.19 -30.26 -23.89
N ALA A 147 -6.17 -31.08 -23.48
CA ALA A 147 -7.46 -30.60 -22.99
C ALA A 147 -7.32 -29.73 -21.73
N LYS A 148 -6.43 -30.10 -20.80
CA LYS A 148 -6.12 -29.31 -19.60
C LYS A 148 -5.57 -27.93 -19.97
N PHE A 149 -4.55 -27.87 -20.83
CA PHE A 149 -3.85 -26.62 -21.12
C PHE A 149 -4.62 -25.69 -22.06
N TYR A 150 -5.41 -26.21 -23.00
CA TYR A 150 -6.33 -25.36 -23.76
C TYR A 150 -7.41 -24.73 -22.87
N GLN A 151 -7.97 -25.45 -21.89
CA GLN A 151 -8.92 -24.87 -20.93
C GLN A 151 -8.26 -23.85 -20.00
N LEU A 152 -7.01 -24.07 -19.57
CA LEU A 152 -6.22 -23.09 -18.83
C LEU A 152 -5.98 -21.82 -19.67
N ALA A 153 -5.56 -21.96 -20.93
CA ALA A 153 -5.34 -20.83 -21.82
C ALA A 153 -6.62 -20.05 -22.08
N SER A 154 -7.73 -20.75 -22.32
CA SER A 154 -9.06 -20.14 -22.46
C SER A 154 -9.45 -19.33 -21.22
N GLY A 155 -9.23 -19.90 -20.03
CA GLY A 155 -9.44 -19.26 -18.73
C GLY A 155 -8.60 -18.01 -18.51
N ALA A 156 -7.30 -18.09 -18.80
CA ALA A 156 -6.37 -16.97 -18.67
C ALA A 156 -6.78 -15.78 -19.54
N PHE A 157 -7.08 -16.02 -20.82
CA PHE A 157 -7.52 -14.97 -21.73
C PHE A 157 -8.91 -14.39 -21.36
N ALA A 158 -9.83 -15.23 -20.88
CA ALA A 158 -11.13 -14.76 -20.39
C ALA A 158 -10.98 -13.86 -19.16
N HIS A 159 -10.11 -14.23 -18.20
CA HIS A 159 -9.86 -13.40 -17.03
C HIS A 159 -9.24 -12.05 -17.40
N ILE A 160 -8.32 -12.02 -18.37
CA ILE A 160 -7.73 -10.76 -18.88
C ILE A 160 -8.82 -9.88 -19.49
N LYS A 161 -9.73 -10.45 -20.29
CA LYS A 161 -10.83 -9.71 -20.92
C LYS A 161 -11.66 -8.94 -19.88
N ASP A 162 -11.95 -9.57 -18.75
CA ASP A 162 -12.82 -9.01 -17.72
C ASP A 162 -12.11 -8.01 -16.79
N THR A 163 -10.77 -8.07 -16.69
CA THR A 163 -9.99 -7.29 -15.71
C THR A 163 -9.10 -6.21 -16.30
N VAL A 164 -8.71 -6.29 -17.58
CA VAL A 164 -7.71 -5.41 -18.19
C VAL A 164 -8.07 -3.92 -18.10
N LEU A 165 -9.34 -3.57 -18.29
CA LEU A 165 -9.76 -2.16 -18.25
C LEU A 165 -9.75 -1.56 -16.84
N SER A 166 -9.99 -2.38 -15.81
CA SER A 166 -9.87 -1.95 -14.41
C SER A 166 -8.43 -1.94 -13.91
N ALA A 167 -7.56 -2.80 -14.47
CA ALA A 167 -6.17 -2.92 -14.05
C ALA A 167 -5.26 -1.85 -14.68
N LEU A 168 -5.69 -1.23 -15.79
CA LEU A 168 -4.91 -0.26 -16.55
C LEU A 168 -5.61 1.11 -16.57
N ASN A 169 -4.87 2.17 -16.24
CA ASN A 169 -5.34 3.55 -16.36
C ASN A 169 -5.15 4.16 -17.78
N ARG A 170 -4.85 3.31 -18.77
CA ARG A 170 -4.58 3.67 -20.17
C ARG A 170 -5.08 2.56 -21.09
N GLU A 171 -5.24 2.87 -22.37
CA GLU A 171 -5.61 1.87 -23.37
C GLU A 171 -4.56 0.75 -23.45
N PRO A 172 -5.00 -0.53 -23.43
CA PRO A 172 -4.10 -1.68 -23.56
C PRO A 172 -3.45 -1.76 -24.94
N THR A 173 -2.32 -2.47 -25.03
CA THR A 173 -1.86 -2.98 -26.34
C THR A 173 -2.89 -3.96 -26.89
N MET A 174 -2.93 -4.05 -28.21
CA MET A 174 -4.06 -4.69 -28.86
C MET A 174 -4.13 -6.19 -28.63
N ASP A 175 -2.98 -6.83 -28.41
CA ASP A 175 -2.92 -8.23 -28.00
C ASP A 175 -3.65 -8.57 -26.69
N ILE A 176 -3.65 -7.65 -25.72
CA ILE A 176 -4.33 -7.79 -24.42
C ILE A 176 -5.67 -7.03 -24.36
N SER A 177 -6.14 -6.47 -25.48
CA SER A 177 -7.45 -5.82 -25.54
C SER A 177 -8.60 -6.84 -25.34
N PRO A 178 -9.74 -6.44 -24.74
CA PRO A 178 -10.85 -7.34 -24.45
C PRO A 178 -11.35 -8.11 -25.68
N GLU A 179 -11.37 -7.47 -26.85
CA GLU A 179 -11.80 -8.08 -28.11
C GLU A 179 -10.87 -9.20 -28.54
N THR A 180 -9.56 -8.98 -28.45
CA THR A 180 -8.52 -9.93 -28.85
C THR A 180 -8.49 -11.11 -27.90
N VAL A 181 -8.33 -10.89 -26.59
CA VAL A 181 -8.26 -11.99 -25.62
C VAL A 181 -9.58 -12.74 -25.50
N GLY A 182 -10.74 -12.09 -25.71
CA GLY A 182 -12.02 -12.77 -25.81
C GLY A 182 -12.09 -13.74 -26.99
N THR A 183 -11.52 -13.36 -28.13
CA THR A 183 -11.44 -14.23 -29.32
C THR A 183 -10.46 -15.37 -29.10
N LEU A 184 -9.28 -15.10 -28.54
CA LEU A 184 -8.29 -16.14 -28.18
C LEU A 184 -8.88 -17.15 -27.19
N SER A 185 -9.62 -16.67 -26.19
CA SER A 185 -10.31 -17.54 -25.22
C SER A 185 -11.26 -18.53 -25.90
N GLN A 186 -12.04 -18.04 -26.87
CA GLN A 186 -12.96 -18.87 -27.66
C GLN A 186 -12.22 -19.87 -28.56
N ILE A 187 -11.11 -19.47 -29.19
CA ILE A 187 -10.28 -20.37 -30.00
C ILE A 187 -9.73 -21.52 -29.14
N MET A 188 -9.15 -21.20 -27.98
CA MET A 188 -8.61 -22.21 -27.06
C MET A 188 -9.72 -23.18 -26.59
N LEU A 189 -10.92 -22.67 -26.28
CA LEU A 189 -12.05 -23.50 -25.88
C LEU A 189 -12.51 -24.44 -27.02
N SER A 190 -12.50 -23.95 -28.26
CA SER A 190 -12.82 -24.74 -29.45
C SER A 190 -11.84 -25.91 -29.62
N GLN A 191 -10.54 -25.65 -29.45
CA GLN A 191 -9.49 -26.68 -29.52
C GLN A 191 -9.59 -27.70 -28.39
N ALA A 192 -9.95 -27.27 -27.18
CA ALA A 192 -10.21 -28.20 -26.08
C ALA A 192 -11.37 -29.15 -26.42
N GLN A 193 -12.46 -28.64 -26.99
CA GLN A 193 -13.60 -29.47 -27.39
C GLN A 193 -13.20 -30.44 -28.52
N GLU A 194 -12.41 -30.00 -29.50
CA GLU A 194 -11.85 -30.85 -30.56
C GLU A 194 -11.04 -32.03 -29.97
N VAL A 195 -10.23 -31.78 -28.93
CA VAL A 195 -9.48 -32.85 -28.23
C VAL A 195 -10.43 -33.89 -27.62
N PHE A 196 -11.57 -33.48 -27.06
CA PHE A 196 -12.58 -34.44 -26.58
C PHE A 196 -13.28 -35.20 -27.71
N VAL A 197 -13.44 -34.60 -28.88
CA VAL A 197 -13.94 -35.31 -30.08
C VAL A 197 -12.95 -36.39 -30.52
N LEU A 198 -11.66 -36.05 -30.57
CA LEU A 198 -10.59 -37.00 -30.88
C LEU A 198 -10.58 -38.17 -29.87
N LYS A 199 -10.65 -37.86 -28.57
CA LYS A 199 -10.73 -38.87 -27.52
C LYS A 199 -11.96 -39.78 -27.67
N ALA A 200 -13.15 -39.20 -27.82
CA ALA A 200 -14.38 -39.97 -27.96
C ALA A 200 -14.37 -40.89 -29.20
N THR A 201 -13.69 -40.44 -30.27
CA THR A 201 -13.49 -41.24 -31.50
C THR A 201 -12.49 -42.37 -31.26
N ALA A 202 -11.37 -42.10 -30.59
CA ALA A 202 -10.36 -43.10 -30.24
C ALA A 202 -10.92 -44.19 -29.30
N ASP A 203 -11.72 -43.78 -28.31
CA ASP A 203 -12.40 -44.66 -27.36
C ASP A 203 -13.58 -45.44 -28.01
N LYS A 204 -13.88 -45.19 -29.29
CA LYS A 204 -15.00 -45.79 -30.04
C LYS A 204 -16.34 -45.61 -29.31
N MET A 205 -16.57 -44.41 -28.75
CA MET A 205 -17.85 -44.07 -28.13
C MET A 205 -18.99 -44.12 -29.15
N LYS A 206 -20.24 -44.19 -28.66
CA LYS A 206 -21.43 -44.21 -29.52
C LYS A 206 -21.44 -43.02 -30.49
N ASP A 207 -21.75 -43.25 -31.76
CA ASP A 207 -21.78 -42.22 -32.80
C ASP A 207 -22.66 -41.02 -32.42
N ALA A 208 -23.79 -41.25 -31.73
CA ALA A 208 -24.67 -40.20 -31.24
C ALA A 208 -23.98 -39.22 -30.26
N ILE A 209 -22.97 -39.68 -29.51
CA ILE A 209 -22.19 -38.85 -28.59
C ILE A 209 -21.15 -38.08 -29.42
N VAL A 210 -20.38 -38.78 -30.26
CA VAL A 210 -19.33 -38.16 -31.07
C VAL A 210 -19.90 -37.08 -31.99
N ALA A 211 -21.06 -37.32 -32.61
CA ALA A 211 -21.77 -36.35 -33.44
C ALA A 211 -22.11 -35.06 -32.65
N LYS A 212 -22.63 -35.19 -31.42
CA LYS A 212 -22.97 -34.03 -30.57
C LYS A 212 -21.73 -33.26 -30.10
N LEU A 213 -20.65 -33.97 -29.78
CA LEU A 213 -19.38 -33.35 -29.37
C LEU A 213 -18.72 -32.59 -30.55
N ALA A 214 -18.70 -33.20 -31.74
CA ALA A 214 -18.16 -32.60 -32.95
C ALA A 214 -18.99 -31.40 -33.41
N ASN A 215 -20.32 -31.48 -33.30
CA ASN A 215 -21.20 -30.35 -33.62
C ASN A 215 -21.01 -29.17 -32.65
N GLN A 216 -20.74 -29.43 -31.37
CA GLN A 216 -20.38 -28.36 -30.43
C GLN A 216 -19.01 -27.74 -30.75
N ALA A 217 -18.01 -28.54 -31.17
CA ALA A 217 -16.73 -28.02 -31.62
C ALA A 217 -16.88 -27.14 -32.87
N ALA A 218 -17.69 -27.59 -33.83
CA ALA A 218 -17.99 -26.83 -35.05
C ALA A 218 -18.64 -25.48 -34.74
N ASP A 219 -19.55 -25.44 -33.77
CA ASP A 219 -20.20 -24.21 -33.31
C ASP A 219 -19.19 -23.24 -32.68
N TYR A 220 -18.32 -23.74 -31.79
CA TYR A 220 -17.29 -22.91 -31.16
C TYR A 220 -16.30 -22.34 -32.18
N TYR A 221 -15.88 -23.12 -33.18
CA TYR A 221 -15.04 -22.64 -34.28
C TYR A 221 -15.77 -21.63 -35.18
N SER A 222 -17.06 -21.83 -35.44
CA SER A 222 -17.88 -20.87 -36.20
C SER A 222 -17.94 -19.52 -35.49
N ASP A 223 -18.15 -19.53 -34.18
CA ASP A 223 -18.21 -18.30 -33.39
C ASP A 223 -16.86 -17.59 -33.30
N ALA A 224 -15.76 -18.34 -33.13
CA ALA A 224 -14.41 -17.78 -33.21
C ALA A 224 -14.14 -17.14 -34.59
N PHE A 225 -14.55 -17.82 -35.67
CA PHE A 225 -14.40 -17.32 -37.03
C PHE A 225 -15.17 -16.02 -37.26
N LYS A 226 -16.44 -15.95 -36.85
CA LYS A 226 -17.27 -14.73 -36.95
C LYS A 226 -16.65 -13.57 -36.16
N GLN A 227 -16.14 -13.83 -34.96
CA GLN A 227 -15.47 -12.81 -34.16
C GLN A 227 -14.24 -12.23 -34.87
N CYS A 228 -13.44 -13.07 -35.54
CA CYS A 228 -12.32 -12.62 -36.36
C CYS A 228 -12.77 -11.83 -37.61
N GLN A 229 -13.90 -12.19 -38.21
CA GLN A 229 -14.35 -11.60 -39.48
C GLN A 229 -14.97 -10.19 -39.32
N TYR A 230 -15.75 -9.96 -38.27
CA TYR A 230 -16.57 -8.75 -38.15
C TYR A 230 -15.99 -7.66 -37.23
N LYS A 231 -14.96 -7.96 -36.43
CA LYS A 231 -14.33 -6.96 -35.54
C LYS A 231 -13.27 -6.18 -36.30
N GLU A 232 -13.54 -4.92 -36.64
CA GLU A 232 -12.67 -4.05 -37.48
C GLU A 232 -11.19 -3.98 -37.07
N ASN A 233 -10.85 -4.27 -35.81
CA ASN A 233 -9.50 -4.19 -35.28
C ASN A 233 -8.70 -5.50 -35.38
N LEU A 234 -9.35 -6.67 -35.47
CA LEU A 234 -8.65 -7.97 -35.48
C LEU A 234 -8.05 -8.37 -36.85
N PRO A 235 -8.76 -8.20 -38.00
CA PRO A 235 -8.25 -8.55 -39.33
C PRO A 235 -6.97 -7.80 -39.74
N LYS A 236 -6.63 -6.73 -39.03
CA LYS A 236 -5.44 -5.90 -39.28
C LYS A 236 -4.14 -6.57 -38.82
N TYR A 237 -4.21 -7.61 -37.98
CA TYR A 237 -3.03 -8.36 -37.54
C TYR A 237 -2.68 -9.49 -38.51
N PHE A 238 -1.40 -9.58 -38.86
CA PHE A 238 -0.86 -10.72 -39.61
C PHE A 238 -1.15 -12.06 -38.92
N TYR A 239 -1.13 -12.09 -37.58
CA TYR A 239 -1.49 -13.29 -36.83
C TYR A 239 -2.92 -13.78 -37.14
N PHE A 240 -3.91 -12.89 -37.15
CA PHE A 240 -5.30 -13.28 -37.46
C PHE A 240 -5.51 -13.60 -38.95
N GLN A 241 -4.66 -13.08 -39.84
CA GLN A 241 -4.66 -13.51 -41.25
C GLN A 241 -4.25 -14.98 -41.42
N GLU A 242 -3.31 -15.48 -40.61
CA GLU A 242 -2.92 -16.90 -40.61
C GLU A 242 -3.93 -17.79 -39.83
N VAL A 243 -4.57 -17.25 -38.79
CA VAL A 243 -5.52 -18.00 -37.94
C VAL A 243 -6.89 -18.18 -38.61
N LEU A 244 -7.38 -17.19 -39.35
CA LEU A 244 -8.74 -17.19 -39.91
C LEU A 244 -9.00 -18.37 -40.88
N PRO A 245 -8.09 -18.71 -41.82
CA PRO A 245 -8.23 -19.90 -42.66
C PRO A 245 -8.28 -21.21 -41.85
N VAL A 246 -7.48 -21.32 -40.78
CA VAL A 246 -7.47 -22.49 -39.89
C VAL A 246 -8.79 -22.65 -39.16
N LEU A 247 -9.39 -21.56 -38.67
CA LEU A 247 -10.71 -21.60 -38.01
C LEU A 247 -11.81 -22.04 -38.97
N ALA A 248 -11.83 -21.51 -40.19
CA ALA A 248 -12.79 -21.91 -41.22
C ALA A 248 -12.64 -23.39 -41.58
N ALA A 249 -11.40 -23.84 -41.80
CA ALA A 249 -11.11 -25.24 -42.11
C ALA A 249 -11.56 -26.17 -40.98
N LYS A 250 -11.22 -25.86 -39.73
CA LYS A 250 -11.61 -26.66 -38.56
C LYS A 250 -13.12 -26.67 -38.33
N HIS A 251 -13.81 -25.56 -38.57
CA HIS A 251 -15.27 -25.53 -38.56
C HIS A 251 -15.86 -26.56 -39.55
N CYS A 252 -15.41 -26.53 -40.81
CA CYS A 252 -15.86 -27.49 -41.83
C CYS A 252 -15.51 -28.93 -41.46
N MET A 253 -14.30 -29.18 -40.94
CA MET A 253 -13.87 -30.53 -40.52
C MET A 253 -14.71 -31.09 -39.37
N MET A 254 -15.00 -30.28 -38.35
CA MET A 254 -15.81 -30.70 -37.20
C MET A 254 -17.27 -30.90 -37.59
N GLN A 255 -17.82 -30.07 -38.48
CA GLN A 255 -19.17 -30.26 -39.00
C GLN A 255 -19.27 -31.52 -39.87
N ALA A 256 -18.29 -31.78 -40.74
CA ALA A 256 -18.24 -33.01 -41.52
C ALA A 256 -18.11 -34.27 -40.64
N THR A 257 -17.33 -34.17 -39.56
CA THR A 257 -17.22 -35.24 -38.55
C THR A 257 -18.56 -35.48 -37.85
N ALA A 258 -19.29 -34.41 -37.50
CA ALA A 258 -20.61 -34.53 -36.91
C ALA A 258 -21.61 -35.23 -37.86
N GLU A 259 -21.64 -34.83 -39.13
CA GLU A 259 -22.51 -35.43 -40.15
C GLU A 259 -22.16 -36.90 -40.43
N LEU A 260 -20.88 -37.26 -40.46
CA LEU A 260 -20.42 -38.64 -40.63
C LEU A 260 -20.91 -39.56 -39.50
N HIS A 261 -20.80 -39.13 -38.24
CA HIS A 261 -21.28 -39.93 -37.12
C HIS A 261 -22.82 -39.93 -37.04
N GLN A 262 -23.48 -38.83 -37.38
CA GLN A 262 -24.93 -38.79 -37.43
C GLN A 262 -25.50 -39.65 -38.57
N SER A 263 -24.81 -39.78 -39.70
CA SER A 263 -25.21 -40.69 -40.79
C SER A 263 -25.11 -42.15 -40.35
N ALA A 264 -24.08 -42.53 -39.59
CA ALA A 264 -23.98 -43.86 -38.99
C ALA A 264 -25.14 -44.17 -38.04
N LEU A 265 -25.66 -43.17 -37.31
CA LEU A 265 -26.87 -43.32 -36.50
C LEU A 265 -28.14 -43.47 -37.35
N ALA A 266 -28.25 -42.73 -38.45
CA ALA A 266 -29.36 -42.86 -39.39
C ALA A 266 -29.39 -44.27 -40.03
N HIS A 267 -28.22 -44.80 -40.38
CA HIS A 267 -28.05 -46.18 -40.84
C HIS A 267 -28.58 -47.20 -39.82
N GLN A 268 -28.15 -47.08 -38.55
CA GLN A 268 -28.62 -47.96 -37.47
C GLN A 268 -30.14 -47.90 -37.26
N LYS A 269 -30.76 -46.75 -37.54
CA LYS A 269 -32.22 -46.54 -37.50
C LYS A 269 -32.93 -46.91 -38.80
N LYS A 270 -32.23 -47.46 -39.79
CA LYS A 270 -32.76 -47.81 -41.13
C LYS A 270 -33.35 -46.63 -41.90
N LYS A 271 -32.84 -45.41 -41.65
CA LYS A 271 -33.16 -44.21 -42.43
C LYS A 271 -32.07 -43.98 -43.48
N PHE A 272 -32.08 -44.79 -44.54
CA PHE A 272 -30.99 -44.85 -45.53
C PHE A 272 -30.92 -43.60 -46.40
N GLY A 273 -32.07 -42.97 -46.68
CA GLY A 273 -32.12 -41.67 -47.37
C GLY A 273 -31.42 -40.57 -46.55
N GLU A 274 -31.69 -40.50 -45.25
CA GLU A 274 -31.05 -39.55 -44.32
C GLU A 274 -29.54 -39.81 -44.21
N GLU A 275 -29.11 -41.07 -44.15
CA GLU A 275 -27.69 -41.45 -44.16
C GLU A 275 -26.97 -40.87 -45.39
N ILE A 276 -27.52 -41.06 -46.59
CA ILE A 276 -26.94 -40.57 -47.85
C ILE A 276 -26.89 -39.04 -47.86
N ALA A 277 -27.99 -38.36 -47.47
CA ALA A 277 -28.05 -36.90 -47.45
C ALA A 277 -26.97 -36.29 -46.54
N ARG A 278 -26.78 -36.85 -45.34
CA ARG A 278 -25.74 -36.41 -44.40
C ARG A 278 -24.32 -36.65 -44.91
N LEU A 279 -24.07 -37.82 -45.52
CA LEU A 279 -22.77 -38.14 -46.12
C LEU A 279 -22.45 -37.26 -47.35
N GLN A 280 -23.46 -36.87 -48.13
CA GLN A 280 -23.31 -35.89 -49.22
C GLN A 280 -22.91 -34.52 -48.66
N HIS A 281 -23.60 -34.04 -47.61
CA HIS A 281 -23.25 -32.79 -46.93
C HIS A 281 -21.82 -32.83 -46.35
N ALA A 282 -21.44 -33.92 -45.69
CA ALA A 282 -20.09 -34.12 -45.18
C ALA A 282 -19.04 -34.08 -46.31
N THR A 283 -19.36 -34.62 -47.49
CA THR A 283 -18.49 -34.59 -48.67
C THR A 283 -18.29 -33.16 -49.19
N GLU A 284 -19.34 -32.34 -49.23
CA GLU A 284 -19.26 -30.93 -49.64
C GLU A 284 -18.40 -30.10 -48.68
N LEU A 285 -18.55 -30.32 -47.38
CA LEU A 285 -17.77 -29.66 -46.34
C LEU A 285 -16.27 -30.00 -46.45
N VAL A 286 -15.94 -31.28 -46.60
CA VAL A 286 -14.54 -31.72 -46.75
C VAL A 286 -13.97 -31.25 -48.09
N LYS A 287 -14.74 -31.26 -49.18
CA LYS A 287 -14.31 -30.70 -50.47
C LYS A 287 -14.01 -29.20 -50.37
N THR A 288 -14.83 -28.46 -49.61
CA THR A 288 -14.58 -27.03 -49.33
C THR A 288 -13.28 -26.85 -48.57
N ALA A 289 -13.04 -27.65 -47.53
CA ALA A 289 -11.79 -27.62 -46.77
C ALA A 289 -10.56 -27.94 -47.63
N THR A 290 -10.62 -28.99 -48.46
CA THR A 290 -9.53 -29.36 -49.37
C THR A 290 -9.27 -28.32 -50.44
N SER A 291 -10.30 -27.68 -51.00
CA SER A 291 -10.12 -26.74 -52.12
C SER A 291 -9.67 -25.34 -51.72
N ARG A 292 -9.93 -24.93 -50.47
CA ARG A 292 -9.65 -23.57 -49.99
C ARG A 292 -8.57 -23.48 -48.92
N TYR A 293 -8.29 -24.57 -48.21
CA TYR A 293 -7.47 -24.56 -47.00
C TYR A 293 -6.48 -25.74 -46.90
N ASP A 294 -6.11 -26.37 -48.03
CA ASP A 294 -5.15 -27.48 -48.10
C ASP A 294 -3.74 -27.12 -47.59
N GLU A 295 -3.33 -25.85 -47.72
CA GLU A 295 -2.08 -25.34 -47.14
C GLU A 295 -2.06 -25.42 -45.60
N TYR A 296 -3.23 -25.44 -44.95
CA TYR A 296 -3.37 -25.32 -43.50
C TYR A 296 -3.79 -26.62 -42.82
N VAL A 297 -4.58 -27.48 -43.47
CA VAL A 297 -5.12 -28.72 -42.89
C VAL A 297 -5.01 -29.90 -43.84
N ASN A 298 -4.85 -31.10 -43.28
CA ASN A 298 -4.96 -32.35 -44.02
C ASN A 298 -6.26 -33.08 -43.66
N VAL A 299 -7.15 -33.22 -44.64
CA VAL A 299 -8.46 -33.85 -44.49
C VAL A 299 -8.60 -35.17 -45.25
N LYS A 300 -7.50 -35.69 -45.81
CA LYS A 300 -7.52 -36.87 -46.71
C LYS A 300 -8.18 -38.08 -46.07
N ASP A 301 -7.78 -38.43 -44.84
CA ASP A 301 -8.32 -39.61 -44.16
C ASP A 301 -9.82 -39.48 -43.84
N LEU A 302 -10.27 -38.26 -43.49
CA LEU A 302 -11.68 -37.97 -43.27
C LEU A 302 -12.47 -38.04 -44.59
N SER A 303 -11.93 -37.46 -45.66
CA SER A 303 -12.49 -37.51 -47.01
C SER A 303 -12.66 -38.95 -47.51
N ASP A 304 -11.63 -39.78 -47.33
CA ASP A 304 -11.63 -41.18 -47.76
C ASP A 304 -12.64 -42.01 -46.95
N LYS A 305 -12.77 -41.76 -45.63
CA LYS A 305 -13.79 -42.40 -44.79
C LYS A 305 -15.20 -42.04 -45.23
N ILE A 306 -15.50 -40.76 -45.43
CA ILE A 306 -16.81 -40.29 -45.89
C ILE A 306 -17.13 -40.86 -47.28
N SER A 307 -16.17 -40.82 -48.20
CA SER A 307 -16.37 -41.30 -49.58
C SER A 307 -16.66 -42.80 -49.64
N ARG A 308 -15.96 -43.61 -48.82
CA ARG A 308 -16.24 -45.06 -48.70
C ARG A 308 -17.64 -45.32 -48.15
N ALA A 309 -18.02 -44.63 -47.07
CA ALA A 309 -19.35 -44.76 -46.48
C ALA A 309 -20.45 -44.36 -47.46
N LEU A 310 -20.28 -43.22 -48.16
CA LEU A 310 -21.26 -42.73 -49.15
C LEU A 310 -21.42 -43.70 -50.32
N THR A 311 -20.33 -44.25 -50.83
CA THR A 311 -20.36 -45.21 -51.94
C THR A 311 -21.09 -46.49 -51.55
N ALA A 312 -20.84 -47.00 -50.33
CA ALA A 312 -21.54 -48.16 -49.81
C ALA A 312 -23.05 -47.89 -49.61
N ALA A 313 -23.40 -46.81 -48.93
CA ALA A 313 -24.78 -46.44 -48.65
C ALA A 313 -25.59 -46.21 -49.93
N LYS A 314 -25.01 -45.53 -50.94
CA LYS A 314 -25.65 -45.34 -52.25
C LYS A 314 -25.89 -46.65 -52.97
N LYS A 315 -24.88 -47.53 -53.01
CA LYS A 315 -25.01 -48.85 -53.63
C LYS A 315 -26.15 -49.63 -52.98
N ASP A 316 -26.17 -49.74 -51.65
CA ASP A 316 -27.22 -50.49 -50.98
C ASP A 316 -28.60 -49.86 -51.16
N ASN A 317 -28.69 -48.53 -51.18
CA ASN A 317 -29.97 -47.85 -51.43
C ASN A 317 -30.47 -48.01 -52.88
N ASP A 318 -29.58 -47.95 -53.86
CA ASP A 318 -29.92 -48.06 -55.29
C ASP A 318 -30.35 -49.49 -55.68
N PHE A 319 -29.84 -50.52 -55.00
CA PHE A 319 -30.14 -51.93 -55.31
C PHE A 319 -31.13 -52.59 -54.34
N ILE A 320 -31.21 -52.15 -53.08
CA ILE A 320 -31.95 -52.83 -52.02
C ILE A 320 -33.10 -51.96 -51.49
N TYR A 321 -32.79 -50.80 -50.90
CA TYR A 321 -33.75 -50.09 -50.05
C TYR A 321 -34.65 -49.10 -50.79
N HIS A 322 -34.15 -48.44 -51.83
CA HIS A 322 -34.83 -47.39 -52.60
C HIS A 322 -35.44 -46.28 -51.72
N ASP A 323 -34.80 -45.98 -50.58
CA ASP A 323 -35.25 -44.94 -49.66
C ASP A 323 -35.02 -43.55 -50.26
N ARG A 324 -35.96 -42.64 -50.05
CA ARG A 324 -35.91 -41.30 -50.64
C ARG A 324 -34.88 -40.46 -49.91
N VAL A 325 -33.90 -39.92 -50.65
CA VAL A 325 -32.91 -38.99 -50.09
C VAL A 325 -33.57 -37.62 -49.84
N PRO A 326 -33.68 -37.15 -48.58
CA PRO A 326 -34.23 -35.83 -48.26
C PRO A 326 -33.21 -34.72 -48.56
N GLU A 327 -33.67 -33.47 -48.61
CA GLU A 327 -32.77 -32.31 -48.69
C GLU A 327 -32.16 -32.00 -47.31
N VAL A 328 -30.94 -31.43 -47.29
CA VAL A 328 -30.21 -31.12 -46.04
C VAL A 328 -31.03 -30.23 -45.08
N LYS A 329 -31.82 -29.29 -45.63
CA LYS A 329 -32.66 -28.38 -44.84
C LYS A 329 -33.81 -29.08 -44.10
N ASP A 330 -34.23 -30.25 -44.59
CA ASP A 330 -35.33 -31.03 -44.04
C ASP A 330 -34.84 -32.04 -42.99
N LEU A 331 -33.52 -32.12 -42.76
CA LEU A 331 -32.91 -33.01 -41.77
C LEU A 331 -33.08 -32.48 -40.33
N GLU A 332 -33.26 -33.41 -39.39
CA GLU A 332 -33.20 -33.08 -37.97
C GLU A 332 -31.83 -32.51 -37.60
N HIS A 333 -31.81 -31.44 -36.80
CA HIS A 333 -30.58 -30.81 -36.35
C HIS A 333 -29.81 -31.74 -35.41
N ILE A 334 -28.49 -31.81 -35.59
CA ILE A 334 -27.61 -32.55 -34.67
C ILE A 334 -27.61 -31.80 -33.34
N GLY A 335 -27.81 -32.51 -32.23
CA GLY A 335 -27.68 -31.92 -30.90
C GLY A 335 -26.25 -31.42 -30.64
N LYS A 336 -26.06 -30.68 -29.55
CA LYS A 336 -24.73 -30.19 -29.11
C LYS A 336 -24.45 -30.65 -27.69
N ALA A 337 -23.19 -30.98 -27.40
CA ALA A 337 -22.74 -31.32 -26.05
C ALA A 337 -21.34 -30.74 -25.81
N SER A 338 -21.19 -29.92 -24.76
CA SER A 338 -19.89 -29.38 -24.35
C SER A 338 -19.33 -30.17 -23.17
N LEU A 339 -18.05 -30.52 -23.25
CA LEU A 339 -17.30 -31.15 -22.16
C LEU A 339 -16.19 -30.24 -21.62
N VAL A 340 -16.16 -28.98 -22.08
CA VAL A 340 -15.09 -28.03 -21.79
C VAL A 340 -15.63 -26.78 -21.16
N LYS A 341 -14.80 -26.16 -20.32
CA LYS A 341 -15.04 -24.84 -19.75
C LYS A 341 -13.74 -24.06 -19.66
N ALA A 342 -13.83 -22.74 -19.76
CA ALA A 342 -12.71 -21.88 -19.43
C ALA A 342 -12.37 -22.07 -17.94
N THR A 343 -11.10 -22.37 -17.63
CA THR A 343 -10.66 -22.58 -16.25
C THR A 343 -10.74 -21.26 -15.48
N ALA A 344 -11.42 -21.22 -14.34
CA ALA A 344 -11.46 -20.03 -13.50
C ALA A 344 -10.05 -19.72 -12.97
N ILE A 345 -9.61 -18.48 -13.10
CA ILE A 345 -8.33 -18.02 -12.58
C ILE A 345 -8.51 -17.64 -11.11
N GLN A 346 -8.00 -18.49 -10.23
CA GLN A 346 -8.01 -18.31 -8.77
C GLN A 346 -6.61 -18.60 -8.24
N THR A 347 -6.02 -17.65 -7.53
CA THR A 347 -4.67 -17.81 -6.96
C THR A 347 -4.73 -18.66 -5.68
N PRO A 348 -3.72 -19.52 -5.41
CA PRO A 348 -2.55 -19.77 -6.25
C PRO A 348 -2.83 -20.70 -7.44
N LEU A 349 -2.25 -20.41 -8.60
CA LEU A 349 -2.31 -21.24 -9.80
C LEU A 349 -1.16 -22.26 -9.89
N SER A 350 0.00 -21.92 -9.33
CA SER A 350 1.21 -22.76 -9.33
C SER A 350 1.12 -23.89 -8.32
N GLN A 351 1.82 -24.99 -8.63
CA GLN A 351 1.91 -26.11 -7.71
C GLN A 351 2.82 -25.77 -6.52
N LYS A 352 2.35 -26.06 -5.29
CA LYS A 352 3.10 -25.83 -4.04
C LYS A 352 3.56 -24.38 -3.87
N PHE A 353 2.67 -23.43 -4.14
CA PHE A 353 2.94 -22.01 -3.94
C PHE A 353 3.33 -21.71 -2.49
N THR A 354 4.33 -20.85 -2.32
CA THR A 354 4.74 -20.27 -1.04
C THR A 354 4.92 -18.78 -1.27
N ASP A 355 4.25 -17.96 -0.46
CA ASP A 355 4.38 -16.51 -0.54
C ASP A 355 5.69 -16.06 0.10
N LEU A 356 6.61 -15.54 -0.72
CA LEU A 356 7.89 -15.00 -0.26
C LEU A 356 7.73 -13.89 0.78
N PHE A 357 6.59 -13.19 0.78
CA PHE A 357 6.30 -12.06 1.64
C PHE A 357 5.23 -12.39 2.69
N GLU A 358 4.97 -13.66 2.99
CA GLU A 358 3.88 -14.10 3.88
C GLU A 358 3.81 -13.30 5.20
N LYS A 359 4.97 -13.09 5.84
CA LYS A 359 5.10 -12.35 7.11
C LYS A 359 4.89 -10.84 7.00
N MET A 360 4.93 -10.29 5.79
CA MET A 360 4.79 -8.86 5.56
C MET A 360 3.31 -8.45 5.67
N VAL A 361 3.04 -7.50 6.56
CA VAL A 361 1.68 -7.04 6.88
C VAL A 361 1.14 -6.16 5.74
N PRO A 362 -0.10 -6.38 5.27
CA PRO A 362 -0.71 -5.55 4.22
C PRO A 362 -0.74 -4.04 4.56
N MET A 363 -0.61 -3.20 3.54
CA MET A 363 -0.57 -1.73 3.68
C MET A 363 -1.84 -1.19 4.37
N ALA A 364 -3.01 -1.72 4.02
CA ALA A 364 -4.27 -1.32 4.63
C ALA A 364 -4.28 -1.56 6.16
N VAL A 365 -3.66 -2.65 6.61
CA VAL A 365 -3.52 -2.96 8.05
C VAL A 365 -2.52 -2.01 8.71
N GLN A 366 -1.38 -1.74 8.07
CA GLN A 366 -0.39 -0.79 8.60
C GLN A 366 -0.97 0.62 8.78
N GLN A 367 -1.69 1.11 7.77
CA GLN A 367 -2.38 2.40 7.82
C GLN A 367 -3.44 2.41 8.92
N SER A 368 -4.23 1.34 9.02
CA SER A 368 -5.26 1.21 10.07
C SER A 368 -4.66 1.16 11.46
N MET A 369 -3.52 0.48 11.65
CA MET A 369 -2.78 0.44 12.91
C MET A 369 -2.24 1.81 13.30
N SER A 370 -1.72 2.59 12.35
CA SER A 370 -1.24 3.96 12.59
C SER A 370 -2.38 4.86 13.08
N ALA A 371 -3.52 4.86 12.38
CA ALA A 371 -4.72 5.60 12.78
C ALA A 371 -5.25 5.15 14.16
N ALA A 372 -5.28 3.84 14.40
CA ALA A 372 -5.73 3.29 15.67
C ALA A 372 -4.84 3.70 16.85
N ASN A 373 -3.52 3.72 16.65
CA ASN A 373 -2.56 4.20 17.63
C ASN A 373 -2.73 5.70 17.92
N SER A 374 -3.05 6.51 16.91
CA SER A 374 -3.37 7.94 17.11
C SER A 374 -4.61 8.11 17.99
N ARG A 375 -5.72 7.43 17.68
CA ARG A 375 -6.95 7.48 18.47
C ARG A 375 -6.75 6.98 19.91
N LYS A 376 -5.92 5.94 20.09
CA LYS A 376 -5.48 5.49 21.43
C LYS A 376 -4.75 6.60 22.16
N ALA A 377 -3.76 7.24 21.53
CA ALA A 377 -2.98 8.31 22.14
C ALA A 377 -3.90 9.46 22.58
N ASP A 378 -4.84 9.87 21.73
CA ASP A 378 -5.82 10.91 22.06
C ASP A 378 -6.68 10.55 23.28
N THR A 379 -7.15 9.30 23.34
CA THR A 379 -7.94 8.79 24.47
C THR A 379 -7.14 8.79 25.77
N VAL A 380 -5.91 8.28 25.73
CA VAL A 380 -5.01 8.23 26.89
C VAL A 380 -4.66 9.64 27.37
N ASN A 381 -4.29 10.54 26.44
CA ASN A 381 -3.93 11.92 26.75
C ASN A 381 -5.11 12.70 27.34
N ARG A 382 -6.32 12.51 26.82
CA ARG A 382 -7.53 13.14 27.36
C ARG A 382 -7.82 12.70 28.79
N LEU A 383 -7.73 11.40 29.08
CA LEU A 383 -7.97 10.86 30.42
C LEU A 383 -6.94 11.38 31.43
N ILE A 384 -5.66 11.31 31.08
CA ILE A 384 -4.57 11.78 31.95
C ILE A 384 -4.65 13.29 32.14
N GLY A 385 -4.85 14.05 31.06
CA GLY A 385 -4.98 15.50 31.09
C GLY A 385 -6.08 15.95 32.05
N SER A 386 -7.28 15.36 31.93
CA SER A 386 -8.42 15.69 32.81
C SER A 386 -8.11 15.45 34.29
N MET A 387 -7.41 14.35 34.62
CA MET A 387 -7.02 14.06 36.01
C MET A 387 -5.98 15.06 36.55
N ARG A 388 -5.00 15.45 35.73
CA ARG A 388 -3.97 16.41 36.12
C ARG A 388 -4.54 17.81 36.32
N GLU A 389 -5.39 18.27 35.40
CA GLU A 389 -6.10 19.56 35.52
C GLU A 389 -6.93 19.61 36.80
N ALA A 390 -7.68 18.54 37.10
CA ALA A 390 -8.49 18.47 38.30
C ALA A 390 -7.64 18.50 39.58
N THR A 391 -6.49 17.82 39.61
CA THR A 391 -5.56 17.85 40.75
C THR A 391 -4.97 19.24 40.95
N ASN A 392 -4.62 19.94 39.86
CA ASN A 392 -4.12 21.31 39.92
C ASN A 392 -5.19 22.28 40.45
N LEU A 393 -6.43 22.17 39.97
CA LEU A 393 -7.56 22.94 40.49
C LEU A 393 -7.76 22.70 41.98
N CYS A 394 -7.73 21.43 42.42
CA CYS A 394 -7.85 21.05 43.81
C CYS A 394 -6.78 21.71 44.68
N ASN A 395 -5.50 21.61 44.29
CA ASN A 395 -4.40 22.21 45.03
C ASN A 395 -4.53 23.74 45.09
N GLY A 396 -4.91 24.39 43.97
CA GLY A 396 -5.14 25.84 43.92
C GLY A 396 -6.26 26.31 44.86
N VAL A 397 -7.38 25.57 44.93
CA VAL A 397 -8.47 25.87 45.87
C VAL A 397 -7.98 25.73 47.31
N LEU A 398 -7.32 24.63 47.67
CA LEU A 398 -6.81 24.43 49.03
C LEU A 398 -5.82 25.52 49.46
N ALA A 399 -4.90 25.90 48.57
CA ALA A 399 -3.96 26.99 48.82
C ALA A 399 -4.68 28.32 49.05
N SER A 400 -5.72 28.65 48.27
CA SER A 400 -6.50 29.88 48.44
C SER A 400 -7.21 29.97 49.81
N LEU A 401 -7.56 28.82 50.37
CA LEU A 401 -8.22 28.66 51.67
C LEU A 401 -7.24 28.43 52.83
N ASN A 402 -5.92 28.46 52.58
CA ASN A 402 -4.87 28.12 53.56
C ASN A 402 -5.05 26.72 54.19
N LEU A 403 -5.58 25.74 53.45
CA LEU A 403 -5.79 24.39 53.95
C LEU A 403 -4.67 23.45 53.46
N PRO A 404 -4.21 22.49 54.28
CA PRO A 404 -4.63 22.17 55.66
C PRO A 404 -4.00 23.06 56.75
N ALA A 405 -3.08 23.96 56.39
CA ALA A 405 -2.26 24.72 57.34
C ALA A 405 -3.09 25.48 58.40
N ALA A 406 -4.23 26.06 58.04
CA ALA A 406 -5.12 26.78 58.95
C ALA A 406 -5.72 25.91 60.07
N LEU A 407 -5.86 24.60 59.86
CA LEU A 407 -6.35 23.66 60.87
C LEU A 407 -5.25 23.17 61.83
N GLU A 408 -4.00 23.30 61.40
CA GLU A 408 -2.80 22.92 62.18
C GLU A 408 -2.29 24.13 62.98
N ASP A 409 -2.50 25.35 62.46
CA ASP A 409 -2.06 26.62 63.03
C ASP A 409 -2.96 27.16 64.16
N LEU A 410 -3.46 26.28 65.03
CA LEU A 410 -4.34 26.69 66.13
C LEU A 410 -3.58 27.34 67.30
N SER A 411 -2.27 27.09 67.41
CA SER A 411 -1.41 27.68 68.43
C SER A 411 -0.82 29.05 68.04
N GLY A 412 -0.68 29.34 66.74
CA GLY A 412 -0.29 30.66 66.21
C GLY A 412 1.20 31.01 66.32
N ASP A 413 2.02 30.11 66.88
CA ASP A 413 3.44 30.29 67.20
C ASP A 413 4.36 29.25 66.52
N ALA A 414 3.89 28.03 66.29
CA ALA A 414 4.66 26.96 65.64
C ALA A 414 4.42 26.90 64.12
N VAL A 415 5.37 26.36 63.35
CA VAL A 415 5.16 26.11 61.91
C VAL A 415 4.16 24.95 61.72
N PRO A 416 3.13 25.10 60.88
CA PRO A 416 2.21 24.00 60.58
C PRO A 416 2.94 22.76 60.04
N GLN A 417 2.51 21.58 60.47
CA GLN A 417 3.15 20.30 60.14
C GLN A 417 3.16 20.05 58.63
N SER A 418 2.07 20.39 57.93
CA SER A 418 1.96 20.28 56.48
C SER A 418 2.98 21.16 55.73
N ILE A 419 3.32 22.33 56.26
CA ILE A 419 4.35 23.21 55.69
C ILE A 419 5.75 22.67 55.97
N LEU A 420 6.00 22.10 57.15
CA LEU A 420 7.26 21.41 57.46
C LEU A 420 7.49 20.20 56.56
N GLU A 421 6.46 19.40 56.30
CA GLU A 421 6.53 18.26 55.38
C GLU A 421 6.80 18.71 53.94
N LYS A 422 6.11 19.74 53.47
CA LYS A 422 6.37 20.38 52.16
C LYS A 422 7.81 20.92 52.07
N SER A 423 8.30 21.61 53.11
CA SER A 423 9.68 22.10 53.20
C SER A 423 10.69 20.95 53.11
N ARG A 424 10.52 19.88 53.90
CA ARG A 424 11.38 18.70 53.86
C ARG A 424 11.38 18.03 52.49
N ALA A 425 10.21 17.91 51.85
CA ALA A 425 10.09 17.32 50.51
C ALA A 425 10.86 18.13 49.46
N VAL A 426 10.75 19.46 49.48
CA VAL A 426 11.49 20.36 48.59
C VAL A 426 13.00 20.23 48.82
N VAL A 427 13.45 20.23 50.07
CA VAL A 427 14.87 20.08 50.43
C VAL A 427 15.40 18.71 49.99
N GLN A 428 14.64 17.62 50.19
CA GLN A 428 15.02 16.28 49.75
C GLN A 428 15.16 16.16 48.23
N GLN A 429 14.40 16.96 47.46
CA GLN A 429 14.50 17.03 46.00
C GLN A 429 15.64 17.93 45.50
N GLY A 430 16.48 18.45 46.40
CA GLY A 430 17.63 19.30 46.07
C GLY A 430 17.36 20.80 46.17
N GLY A 431 16.19 21.20 46.68
CA GLY A 431 15.83 22.58 46.96
C GLY A 431 15.92 23.50 45.74
N LEU A 432 16.06 24.81 46.00
CA LEU A 432 16.13 25.83 44.94
C LEU A 432 17.28 25.59 43.95
N GLN A 433 18.43 25.12 44.44
CA GLN A 433 19.64 24.92 43.63
C GLN A 433 19.43 23.89 42.51
N SER A 434 18.62 22.86 42.74
CA SER A 434 18.25 21.88 41.72
C SER A 434 17.51 22.51 40.53
N ILE A 435 16.57 23.43 40.80
CA ILE A 435 15.82 24.13 39.77
C ILE A 435 16.72 25.15 39.06
N GLU A 436 17.52 25.92 39.80
CA GLU A 436 18.45 26.90 39.22
C GLU A 436 19.43 26.26 38.24
N GLN A 437 19.97 25.08 38.59
CA GLN A 437 20.85 24.34 37.71
C GLN A 437 20.12 23.90 36.43
N LEU A 438 18.93 23.33 36.54
CA LEU A 438 18.19 22.88 35.37
C LEU A 438 17.70 24.04 34.47
N ILE A 439 17.33 25.19 35.05
CA ILE A 439 17.03 26.43 34.31
C ILE A 439 18.26 26.92 33.55
N LYS A 440 19.46 26.79 34.14
CA LYS A 440 20.71 27.17 33.51
C LYS A 440 21.09 26.26 32.35
N ASP A 441 20.79 24.97 32.46
CA ASP A 441 21.15 23.96 31.44
C ASP A 441 20.20 23.96 30.23
N LEU A 442 18.94 24.39 30.40
CA LEU A 442 17.93 24.46 29.34
C LEU A 442 18.37 25.25 28.08
N PRO A 443 18.88 26.50 28.21
CA PRO A 443 19.40 27.25 27.07
C PRO A 443 20.54 26.55 26.32
N GLU A 444 21.39 25.79 27.01
CA GLU A 444 22.49 25.06 26.37
C GLU A 444 21.96 23.92 25.50
N LEU A 445 20.94 23.19 25.98
CA LEU A 445 20.26 22.13 25.22
C LEU A 445 19.50 22.68 24.01
N LEU A 446 18.83 23.83 24.16
CA LEU A 446 18.19 24.53 23.04
C LEU A 446 19.22 24.95 21.99
N GLN A 447 20.33 25.56 22.43
CA GLN A 447 21.38 26.03 21.55
C GLN A 447 22.01 24.88 20.76
N ARG A 448 22.30 23.75 21.41
CA ARG A 448 22.78 22.53 20.75
C ARG A 448 21.84 22.08 19.62
N ASN A 449 20.53 22.05 19.87
CA ASN A 449 19.55 21.66 18.87
C ASN A 449 19.47 22.68 17.71
N ARG A 450 19.55 23.99 17.99
CA ARG A 450 19.60 25.02 16.95
C ARG A 450 20.83 24.88 16.06
N GLU A 451 22.00 24.64 16.65
CA GLU A 451 23.26 24.44 15.91
C GLU A 451 23.20 23.25 14.97
N ILE A 452 22.72 22.09 15.44
CA ILE A 452 22.58 20.89 14.59
C ILE A 452 21.63 21.18 13.41
N LEU A 453 20.49 21.83 13.65
CA LEU A 453 19.52 22.17 12.61
C LEU A 453 20.11 23.16 11.59
N ASP A 454 20.73 24.23 12.06
CA ASP A 454 21.27 25.29 11.21
C ASP A 454 22.46 24.77 10.37
N GLU A 455 23.32 23.92 10.96
CA GLU A 455 24.40 23.26 10.22
C GLU A 455 23.85 22.29 9.15
N SER A 456 22.77 21.56 9.47
CA SER A 456 22.07 20.68 8.52
C SER A 456 21.55 21.43 7.30
N LEU A 457 20.88 22.57 7.53
CA LEU A 457 20.33 23.40 6.46
C LEU A 457 21.44 24.10 5.66
N LYS A 458 22.49 24.57 6.34
CA LYS A 458 23.65 25.17 5.69
C LYS A 458 24.34 24.22 4.71
N MET A 459 24.45 22.93 5.02
CA MET A 459 24.99 21.94 4.08
C MET A 459 24.21 21.88 2.76
N LEU A 460 22.88 22.01 2.83
CA LEU A 460 22.02 22.05 1.64
C LEU A 460 22.23 23.34 0.84
N ASP A 461 22.32 24.48 1.54
CA ASP A 461 22.51 25.80 0.92
C ASP A 461 23.88 25.93 0.24
N ASP A 462 24.94 25.42 0.85
CA ASP A 462 26.30 25.42 0.30
C ASP A 462 26.39 24.57 -0.99
N GLU A 463 25.76 23.39 -1.00
CA GLU A 463 25.71 22.54 -2.20
C GLU A 463 24.86 23.16 -3.31
N GLU A 464 23.69 23.72 -2.97
CA GLU A 464 22.83 24.36 -3.95
C GLU A 464 23.49 25.60 -4.56
N THR A 465 24.20 26.39 -3.76
CA THR A 465 24.98 27.53 -4.26
C THR A 465 25.98 27.06 -5.31
N THR A 466 26.70 25.99 -5.01
CA THR A 466 27.66 25.38 -5.96
C THR A 466 26.95 24.84 -7.22
N ASP A 467 25.80 24.19 -7.07
CA ASP A 467 24.99 23.69 -8.19
C ASP A 467 24.53 24.81 -9.12
N ASN A 468 24.06 25.92 -8.54
CA ASN A 468 23.60 27.09 -9.28
C ASN A 468 24.75 27.80 -10.01
N GLU A 469 25.93 27.90 -9.39
CA GLU A 469 27.13 28.43 -10.05
C GLU A 469 27.55 27.58 -11.25
N LEU A 470 27.57 26.25 -11.10
CA LEU A 470 27.95 25.33 -12.18
C LEU A 470 26.93 25.32 -13.31
N ARG A 471 25.63 25.39 -12.97
CA ARG A 471 24.56 25.57 -13.95
C ARG A 471 24.73 26.88 -14.72
N GLY A 472 25.06 27.98 -14.05
CA GLY A 472 25.34 29.25 -14.70
C GLY A 472 26.55 29.21 -15.64
N LYS A 473 27.60 28.47 -15.27
CA LYS A 473 28.83 28.31 -16.09
C LYS A 473 28.62 27.41 -17.31
N PHE A 474 27.86 26.33 -17.18
CA PHE A 474 27.80 25.26 -18.19
C PHE A 474 26.45 25.11 -18.88
N ASN A 475 25.42 25.85 -18.45
CA ASN A 475 24.08 25.93 -19.05
C ASN A 475 23.53 24.55 -19.43
N GLN A 476 23.28 24.31 -20.72
CA GLN A 476 22.69 23.07 -21.24
C GLN A 476 23.54 21.82 -20.97
N ARG A 477 24.84 21.97 -20.69
CA ARG A 477 25.75 20.86 -20.38
C ARG A 477 25.72 20.44 -18.90
N TRP A 478 24.99 21.16 -18.05
CA TRP A 478 24.74 20.81 -16.65
C TRP A 478 23.28 20.39 -16.46
N ASN A 479 22.94 19.19 -16.95
CA ASN A 479 21.57 18.72 -17.15
C ASN A 479 20.99 17.88 -16.00
N ARG A 480 21.45 18.10 -14.76
CA ARG A 480 20.91 17.43 -13.55
C ARG A 480 19.76 18.23 -12.92
N THR A 481 18.90 17.53 -12.18
CA THR A 481 17.81 18.16 -11.40
C THR A 481 18.37 19.28 -10.51
N PRO A 482 17.76 20.48 -10.50
CA PRO A 482 18.18 21.57 -9.62
C PRO A 482 18.16 21.16 -8.16
N SER A 483 19.24 21.46 -7.43
CA SER A 483 19.33 21.17 -6.01
C SER A 483 18.18 21.82 -5.23
N GLY A 484 17.75 23.03 -5.61
CA GLY A 484 16.60 23.72 -5.02
C GLY A 484 15.29 22.94 -5.12
N ASP A 485 15.04 22.21 -6.22
CA ASP A 485 13.86 21.34 -6.37
C ASP A 485 14.00 20.05 -5.56
N LEU A 486 15.19 19.45 -5.58
CA LEU A 486 15.50 18.21 -4.86
C LEU A 486 15.39 18.38 -3.33
N TYR A 487 15.80 19.55 -2.80
CA TYR A 487 15.85 19.82 -1.36
C TYR A 487 14.55 20.36 -0.77
N LYS A 488 13.51 20.64 -1.58
CA LYS A 488 12.20 21.13 -1.07
C LYS A 488 11.65 20.30 0.11
N PRO A 489 11.64 18.96 0.07
CA PRO A 489 11.11 18.17 1.18
C PRO A 489 11.95 18.29 2.45
N LEU A 490 13.29 18.34 2.33
CA LEU A 490 14.19 18.50 3.47
C LEU A 490 14.07 19.89 4.09
N ARG A 491 13.91 20.93 3.29
CA ARG A 491 13.67 22.29 3.79
C ARG A 491 12.32 22.42 4.49
N ALA A 492 11.28 21.76 3.99
CA ALA A 492 10.00 21.71 4.68
C ALA A 492 10.12 21.01 6.05
N GLU A 493 10.85 19.89 6.12
CA GLU A 493 11.16 19.19 7.37
C GLU A 493 11.98 20.08 8.34
N GLY A 494 12.99 20.79 7.84
CA GLY A 494 13.77 21.74 8.64
C GLY A 494 12.95 22.92 9.17
N ASN A 495 12.03 23.47 8.37
CA ASN A 495 11.10 24.51 8.82
C ASN A 495 10.16 24.00 9.92
N ASN A 496 9.72 22.75 9.84
CA ASN A 496 8.92 22.14 10.90
C ASN A 496 9.71 22.04 12.21
N PHE A 497 10.98 21.62 12.18
CA PHE A 497 11.83 21.61 13.37
C PHE A 497 12.06 23.02 13.93
N ARG A 498 12.22 24.03 13.07
CA ARG A 498 12.33 25.43 13.49
C ARG A 498 11.09 25.89 14.25
N ASN A 499 9.90 25.60 13.71
CA ASN A 499 8.63 25.90 14.37
C ASN A 499 8.47 25.16 15.72
N ILE A 500 8.95 23.91 15.82
CA ILE A 500 8.94 23.15 17.08
C ILE A 500 9.86 23.82 18.12
N LEU A 501 11.07 24.22 17.73
CA LEU A 501 12.02 24.92 18.59
C LEU A 501 11.47 26.28 19.06
N ASP A 502 10.79 27.03 18.19
CA ASP A 502 10.21 28.32 18.56
C ASP A 502 9.05 28.17 19.55
N LYS A 503 8.26 27.10 19.47
CA LYS A 503 7.26 26.75 20.49
C LYS A 503 7.91 26.35 21.81
N ALA A 504 9.01 25.58 21.77
CA ALA A 504 9.75 25.20 22.96
C ALA A 504 10.32 26.43 23.69
N VAL A 505 10.82 27.43 22.96
CA VAL A 505 11.26 28.72 23.53
C VAL A 505 10.14 29.43 24.28
N GLN A 506 8.92 29.45 23.72
CA GLN A 506 7.77 30.06 24.40
C GLN A 506 7.42 29.30 25.69
N ALA A 507 7.50 27.98 25.67
CA ALA A 507 7.27 27.14 26.85
C ALA A 507 8.32 27.37 27.95
N ASP A 508 9.60 27.42 27.59
CA ASP A 508 10.70 27.71 28.52
C ASP A 508 10.52 29.08 29.19
N GLN A 509 10.04 30.07 28.42
CA GLN A 509 9.77 31.41 28.94
C GLN A 509 8.66 31.41 30.01
N VAL A 510 7.57 30.65 29.79
CA VAL A 510 6.49 30.51 30.78
C VAL A 510 7.01 29.89 32.08
N VAL A 511 7.85 28.86 31.99
CA VAL A 511 8.46 28.21 33.15
C VAL A 511 9.38 29.18 33.89
N LYS A 512 10.18 29.97 33.16
CA LYS A 512 11.08 30.97 33.72
C LYS A 512 10.34 32.09 34.44
N GLU A 513 9.26 32.61 33.86
CA GLU A 513 8.42 33.64 34.48
C GLU A 513 7.80 33.13 35.79
N ARG A 514 7.28 31.90 35.77
CA ARG A 514 6.75 31.26 36.98
C ARG A 514 7.83 31.06 38.05
N TYR A 515 9.04 30.66 37.66
CA TYR A 515 10.16 30.58 38.59
C TYR A 515 10.45 31.94 39.23
N THR A 516 10.57 33.01 38.44
CA THR A 516 10.83 34.37 38.96
C THR A 516 9.74 34.85 39.91
N ALA A 517 8.48 34.50 39.66
CA ALA A 517 7.36 34.89 40.52
C ALA A 517 7.37 34.20 41.91
N HIS A 518 7.96 33.00 42.03
CA HIS A 518 7.87 32.18 43.24
C HIS A 518 9.22 31.89 43.92
N CYS A 519 10.35 32.27 43.32
CA CYS A 519 11.70 31.89 43.79
C CYS A 519 11.99 32.32 45.23
N GLU A 520 11.57 33.52 45.66
CA GLU A 520 11.81 34.00 47.02
C GLU A 520 11.11 33.15 48.08
N MET A 521 9.85 32.76 47.84
CA MET A 521 9.10 31.92 48.78
C MET A 521 9.56 30.46 48.76
N ILE A 522 10.02 29.97 47.60
CA ILE A 522 10.67 28.65 47.50
C ILE A 522 12.00 28.67 48.28
N ALA A 523 12.78 29.75 48.18
CA ALA A 523 14.01 29.92 48.95
C ALA A 523 13.73 29.90 50.46
N LEU A 524 12.63 30.53 50.88
CA LEU A 524 12.18 30.51 52.27
C LEU A 524 11.79 29.10 52.74
N LEU A 525 11.06 28.33 51.92
CA LEU A 525 10.73 26.92 52.21
C LEU A 525 11.97 26.03 52.35
N CYS A 526 13.07 26.36 51.68
CA CYS A 526 14.32 25.60 51.75
C CYS A 526 15.15 25.89 53.02
N LYS A 527 14.73 26.85 53.86
CA LYS A 527 15.46 27.23 55.07
C LYS A 527 15.31 26.17 56.18
N PRO A 528 16.29 26.06 57.09
CA PRO A 528 16.17 25.26 58.31
C PRO A 528 14.93 25.67 59.13
N GLU A 529 14.34 24.71 59.86
CA GLU A 529 13.07 24.88 60.58
C GLU A 529 13.05 26.09 61.53
N ASN A 530 14.17 26.40 62.19
CA ASN A 530 14.31 27.56 63.06
C ASN A 530 14.27 28.90 62.29
N GLU A 531 14.90 28.99 61.11
CA GLU A 531 14.85 30.18 60.26
C GLU A 531 13.49 30.34 59.58
N LEU A 532 12.89 29.23 59.13
CA LEU A 532 11.55 29.21 58.57
C LEU A 532 10.51 29.67 59.61
N SER A 533 10.61 29.17 60.85
CA SER A 533 9.73 29.57 61.95
C SER A 533 9.87 31.05 62.29
N ALA A 534 11.09 31.60 62.25
CA ALA A 534 11.33 33.02 62.55
C ALA A 534 10.77 33.96 61.47
N ALA A 535 10.63 33.49 60.23
CA ALA A 535 10.11 34.27 59.11
C ALA A 535 8.57 34.28 59.03
N ILE A 536 7.88 33.38 59.74
CA ILE A 536 6.42 33.33 59.79
C ILE A 536 5.93 34.20 60.97
N PRO A 537 5.12 35.26 60.74
CA PRO A 537 4.61 36.11 61.80
C PRO A 537 3.85 35.30 62.85
N SER A 538 4.03 35.58 64.14
CA SER A 538 3.22 34.97 65.20
C SER A 538 1.82 35.61 65.26
N ALA A 539 0.83 34.83 65.67
CA ALA A 539 -0.54 35.27 65.88
C ALA A 539 -1.08 34.72 67.21
N ASN A 540 -2.11 35.36 67.75
CA ASN A 540 -2.72 34.91 69.01
C ASN A 540 -3.36 33.52 68.85
N PRO A 541 -3.16 32.59 69.82
CA PRO A 541 -3.69 31.23 69.74
C PRO A 541 -5.22 31.20 69.68
N THR A 542 -5.79 30.40 68.77
CA THR A 542 -7.25 30.22 68.66
C THR A 542 -7.71 28.99 69.44
N LYS A 543 -7.38 28.93 70.73
CA LYS A 543 -7.58 27.74 71.60
C LYS A 543 -9.05 27.28 71.69
N THR A 544 -10.01 28.17 71.47
CA THR A 544 -11.45 27.85 71.45
C THR A 544 -11.88 26.98 70.27
N LEU A 545 -11.07 26.91 69.19
CA LEU A 545 -11.34 26.08 68.02
C LEU A 545 -10.71 24.68 68.10
N GLN A 546 -9.79 24.45 69.05
CA GLN A 546 -9.18 23.13 69.27
C GLN A 546 -10.26 22.12 69.71
N GLY A 547 -10.52 21.13 68.86
CA GLY A 547 -11.54 20.09 69.10
C GLY A 547 -12.96 20.48 68.70
N SER A 548 -13.16 21.61 68.00
CA SER A 548 -14.48 21.97 67.46
C SER A 548 -14.95 20.99 66.38
N GLU A 549 -16.28 20.81 66.29
CA GLU A 549 -16.90 19.89 65.31
C GLU A 549 -16.56 20.28 63.87
N VAL A 550 -16.56 21.59 63.56
CA VAL A 550 -16.20 22.12 62.24
C VAL A 550 -14.77 21.75 61.84
N VAL A 551 -13.80 21.79 62.77
CA VAL A 551 -12.41 21.38 62.50
C VAL A 551 -12.30 19.88 62.20
N ASN A 552 -13.05 19.04 62.92
CA ASN A 552 -13.05 17.59 62.69
C ASN A 552 -13.69 17.24 61.33
N VAL A 553 -14.79 17.90 60.97
CA VAL A 553 -15.44 17.76 59.67
C VAL A 553 -14.48 18.16 58.54
N LEU A 554 -13.80 19.32 58.67
CA LEU A 554 -12.86 19.77 57.64
C LEU A 554 -11.66 18.82 57.49
N ARG A 555 -11.10 18.30 58.59
CA ARG A 555 -10.02 17.29 58.54
C ARG A 555 -10.47 16.02 57.82
N ALA A 556 -11.67 15.54 58.11
CA ALA A 556 -12.22 14.36 57.46
C ALA A 556 -12.45 14.58 55.95
N GLN A 557 -12.92 15.77 55.56
CA GLN A 557 -13.11 16.14 54.16
C GLN A 557 -11.77 16.23 53.40
N LEU A 558 -10.74 16.82 54.01
CA LEU A 558 -9.39 16.89 53.42
C LEU A 558 -8.75 15.51 53.25
N ALA A 559 -8.91 14.61 54.24
CA ALA A 559 -8.45 13.23 54.12
C ALA A 559 -9.14 12.47 52.97
N GLN A 560 -10.44 12.71 52.75
CA GLN A 560 -11.15 12.14 51.60
C GLN A 560 -10.65 12.71 50.26
N LEU A 561 -10.29 13.99 50.22
CA LEU A 561 -9.77 14.65 49.03
C LEU A 561 -8.36 14.16 48.67
N ASP A 562 -7.50 13.88 49.65
CA ASP A 562 -6.20 13.25 49.43
C ASP A 562 -6.34 11.82 48.90
N GLU A 563 -7.33 11.06 49.37
CA GLU A 563 -7.63 9.74 48.82
C GLU A 563 -8.07 9.83 47.34
N VAL A 564 -8.90 10.82 46.98
CA VAL A 564 -9.28 11.09 45.59
C VAL A 564 -8.07 11.39 44.70
N LYS A 565 -7.08 12.14 45.22
CA LYS A 565 -5.82 12.41 44.50
C LYS A 565 -4.96 11.16 44.36
N ARG A 566 -4.84 10.34 45.41
CA ARG A 566 -4.10 9.08 45.39
C ARG A 566 -4.71 8.07 44.41
N GLU A 567 -6.04 7.99 44.34
CA GLU A 567 -6.76 7.18 43.35
C GLU A 567 -6.36 7.57 41.90
N ARG A 568 -6.08 8.86 41.62
CA ARG A 568 -5.65 9.30 40.29
C ARG A 568 -4.28 8.80 39.90
N GLU A 569 -3.34 8.72 40.83
CA GLU A 569 -2.00 8.18 40.55
C GLU A 569 -2.10 6.72 40.11
N VAL A 570 -2.95 5.95 40.78
CA VAL A 570 -3.25 4.55 40.41
C VAL A 570 -3.92 4.48 39.04
N LEU A 571 -4.96 5.29 38.80
CA LEU A 571 -5.67 5.34 37.52
C LEU A 571 -4.77 5.74 36.35
N GLU A 572 -3.88 6.72 36.54
CA GLU A 572 -2.92 7.13 35.51
C GLU A 572 -1.96 5.97 35.17
N GLY A 573 -1.50 5.23 36.17
CA GLY A 573 -0.69 4.02 35.98
C GLY A 573 -1.44 2.93 35.21
N GLU A 574 -2.68 2.64 35.60
CA GLU A 574 -3.54 1.66 34.92
C GLU A 574 -3.77 2.03 33.45
N VAL A 575 -4.18 3.28 33.16
CA VAL A 575 -4.45 3.76 31.78
C VAL A 575 -3.21 3.65 30.90
N LYS A 576 -2.02 4.00 31.41
CA LYS A 576 -0.76 3.89 30.66
C LYS A 576 -0.35 2.44 30.39
N SER A 577 -0.75 1.50 31.25
CA SER A 577 -0.34 0.09 31.15
C SER A 577 -1.17 -0.75 30.17
N VAL A 578 -2.27 -0.20 29.63
CA VAL A 578 -3.18 -0.93 28.73
C VAL A 578 -2.49 -1.30 27.41
N THR A 579 -2.41 -2.61 27.15
CA THR A 579 -1.95 -3.15 25.87
C THR A 579 -3.02 -2.97 24.80
N PHE A 580 -2.58 -2.62 23.58
CA PHE A 580 -3.49 -2.34 22.47
C PHE A 580 -2.81 -2.77 21.17
N ASP A 581 -3.27 -3.90 20.63
CA ASP A 581 -2.85 -4.41 19.33
C ASP A 581 -4.09 -4.85 18.55
N MET A 582 -4.28 -4.22 17.39
CA MET A 582 -5.43 -4.46 16.51
C MET A 582 -5.05 -5.26 15.26
N THR A 583 -3.79 -5.69 15.13
CA THR A 583 -3.25 -6.32 13.91
C THR A 583 -4.07 -7.53 13.49
N ALA A 584 -4.36 -8.45 14.42
CA ALA A 584 -5.16 -9.64 14.14
C ALA A 584 -6.62 -9.32 13.74
N LYS A 585 -7.22 -8.30 14.36
CA LYS A 585 -8.60 -7.88 14.04
C LYS A 585 -8.68 -7.25 12.65
N PHE A 586 -7.72 -6.39 12.31
CA PHE A 586 -7.65 -5.78 10.98
C PHE A 586 -7.34 -6.81 9.89
N LEU A 587 -6.46 -7.78 10.14
CA LEU A 587 -6.24 -8.90 9.21
C LEU A 587 -7.51 -9.73 8.99
N THR A 588 -8.26 -10.01 10.06
CA THR A 588 -9.51 -10.76 9.98
C THR A 588 -10.57 -10.00 9.17
N ALA A 589 -10.74 -8.70 9.43
CA ALA A 589 -11.67 -7.85 8.69
C ALA A 589 -11.30 -7.77 7.20
N LEU A 590 -10.01 -7.57 6.89
CA LEU A 590 -9.53 -7.53 5.51
C LEU A 590 -9.78 -8.85 4.77
N ALA A 591 -9.62 -9.99 5.44
CA ALA A 591 -9.85 -11.30 4.85
C ALA A 591 -11.34 -11.64 4.64
N GLN A 592 -12.23 -11.17 5.52
CA GLN A 592 -13.67 -11.44 5.45
C GLN A 592 -14.42 -10.47 4.54
N ASP A 593 -14.12 -9.17 4.66
CA ASP A 593 -14.91 -8.10 4.06
C ASP A 593 -14.22 -7.47 2.84
N GLY A 594 -12.93 -7.77 2.60
CA GLY A 594 -12.13 -7.18 1.53
C GLY A 594 -11.70 -5.72 1.77
N ALA A 595 -12.16 -5.11 2.87
CA ALA A 595 -11.82 -3.75 3.28
C ALA A 595 -11.79 -3.64 4.81
N ILE A 596 -11.12 -2.62 5.34
CA ILE A 596 -11.02 -2.38 6.79
C ILE A 596 -11.79 -1.11 7.13
N ASN A 597 -12.83 -1.22 7.95
CA ASN A 597 -13.47 -0.08 8.59
C ASN A 597 -12.73 0.23 9.91
N GLU A 598 -11.58 0.90 9.78
CA GLU A 598 -10.69 1.22 10.91
C GLU A 598 -11.44 1.95 12.02
N GLU A 599 -12.21 2.97 11.69
CA GLU A 599 -12.89 3.84 12.65
C GLU A 599 -13.84 3.07 13.58
N ALA A 600 -14.71 2.26 13.01
CA ALA A 600 -15.69 1.50 13.79
C ALA A 600 -15.00 0.45 14.68
N LEU A 601 -14.02 -0.26 14.12
CA LEU A 601 -13.29 -1.31 14.82
C LEU A 601 -12.44 -0.75 15.96
N THR A 602 -11.69 0.33 15.70
CA THR A 602 -10.87 1.01 16.70
C THR A 602 -11.73 1.58 17.82
N THR A 603 -12.83 2.26 17.48
CA THR A 603 -13.72 2.88 18.49
C THR A 603 -14.30 1.81 19.42
N SER A 604 -14.80 0.71 18.86
CA SER A 604 -15.32 -0.41 19.65
C SER A 604 -14.26 -1.05 20.55
N GLU A 605 -13.01 -1.21 20.09
CA GLU A 605 -11.94 -1.74 20.94
C GLU A 605 -11.53 -0.74 22.02
N LEU A 606 -11.43 0.56 21.69
CA LEU A 606 -11.13 1.59 22.68
C LEU A 606 -12.19 1.63 23.78
N ASP A 607 -13.48 1.52 23.45
CA ASP A 607 -14.55 1.43 24.44
C ASP A 607 -14.41 0.18 25.31
N THR A 608 -14.06 -0.95 24.71
CA THR A 608 -13.85 -2.22 25.43
C THR A 608 -12.68 -2.14 26.41
N ARG A 609 -11.58 -1.48 26.02
CA ARG A 609 -10.32 -1.42 26.79
C ARG A 609 -10.26 -0.25 27.78
N TYR A 610 -10.78 0.91 27.40
CA TYR A 610 -10.70 2.15 28.17
C TYR A 610 -12.05 2.63 28.72
N GLY A 611 -13.17 1.97 28.39
CA GLY A 611 -14.50 2.38 28.85
C GLY A 611 -14.63 2.41 30.37
N SER A 612 -14.15 1.36 31.05
CA SER A 612 -14.16 1.29 32.53
C SER A 612 -13.29 2.37 33.17
N HIS A 613 -12.10 2.62 32.62
CA HIS A 613 -11.22 3.70 33.08
C HIS A 613 -11.86 5.07 32.87
N THR A 614 -12.50 5.30 31.72
CA THR A 614 -13.22 6.54 31.42
C THR A 614 -14.30 6.81 32.46
N GLN A 615 -15.09 5.78 32.82
CA GLN A 615 -16.12 5.92 33.85
C GLN A 615 -15.53 6.21 35.24
N ARG A 616 -14.45 5.52 35.64
CA ARG A 616 -13.78 5.75 36.93
C ARG A 616 -13.18 7.14 37.03
N VAL A 617 -12.56 7.64 35.96
CA VAL A 617 -12.06 9.03 35.90
C VAL A 617 -13.21 10.00 36.08
N GLN A 618 -14.32 9.84 35.36
CA GLN A 618 -15.49 10.72 35.48
C GLN A 618 -16.10 10.71 36.89
N GLN A 619 -16.19 9.54 37.54
CA GLN A 619 -16.65 9.43 38.92
C GLN A 619 -15.70 10.12 39.91
N ASN A 620 -14.39 9.94 39.74
CA ASN A 620 -13.39 10.59 40.58
C ASN A 620 -13.41 12.13 40.43
N LEU A 621 -13.64 12.65 39.21
CA LEU A 621 -13.82 14.08 38.96
C LEU A 621 -15.07 14.64 39.67
N ARG A 622 -16.22 13.97 39.56
CA ARG A 622 -17.45 14.39 40.25
C ARG A 622 -17.30 14.38 41.77
N ARG A 623 -16.66 13.35 42.32
CA ARG A 623 -16.37 13.25 43.76
C ARG A 623 -15.50 14.42 44.24
N GLN A 624 -14.53 14.86 43.43
CA GLN A 624 -13.78 16.08 43.74
C GLN A 624 -14.68 17.32 43.77
N GLU A 625 -15.53 17.53 42.76
CA GLU A 625 -16.41 18.71 42.69
C GLU A 625 -17.31 18.80 43.94
N GLU A 626 -17.91 17.68 44.34
CA GLU A 626 -18.72 17.58 45.55
C GLU A 626 -17.91 17.88 46.82
N LEU A 627 -16.72 17.28 46.96
CA LEU A 627 -15.86 17.51 48.13
C LEU A 627 -15.37 18.95 48.21
N LEU A 628 -14.97 19.58 47.10
CA LEU A 628 -14.52 20.98 47.09
C LEU A 628 -15.66 21.92 47.47
N SER A 629 -16.89 21.66 47.01
CA SER A 629 -18.07 22.43 47.41
C SER A 629 -18.33 22.32 48.92
N GLN A 630 -18.27 21.10 49.47
CA GLN A 630 -18.44 20.88 50.91
C GLN A 630 -17.33 21.55 51.74
N ILE A 631 -16.07 21.43 51.29
CA ILE A 631 -14.91 22.07 51.96
C ILE A 631 -15.07 23.59 51.98
N GLN A 632 -15.54 24.19 50.89
CA GLN A 632 -15.78 25.64 50.83
C GLN A 632 -16.83 26.09 51.86
N VAL A 633 -17.94 25.36 51.98
CA VAL A 633 -18.99 25.65 52.97
C VAL A 633 -18.45 25.50 54.39
N SER A 634 -17.84 24.35 54.72
CA SER A 634 -17.26 24.11 56.03
C SER A 634 -16.15 25.13 56.36
N HIS A 635 -15.38 25.59 55.37
CA HIS A 635 -14.35 26.59 55.54
C HIS A 635 -14.94 27.98 55.83
N GLN A 636 -16.09 28.35 55.25
CA GLN A 636 -16.78 29.59 55.57
C GLN A 636 -17.23 29.61 57.04
N GLU A 637 -17.78 28.48 57.52
CA GLU A 637 -18.14 28.32 58.94
C GLU A 637 -16.92 28.40 59.86
N PHE A 638 -15.83 27.72 59.49
CA PHE A 638 -14.55 27.81 60.21
C PHE A 638 -14.01 29.23 60.26
N SER A 639 -14.07 29.96 59.14
CA SER A 639 -13.61 31.34 59.02
C SER A 639 -14.43 32.30 59.87
N ALA A 640 -15.74 32.10 59.96
CA ALA A 640 -16.63 32.92 60.80
C ALA A 640 -16.31 32.78 62.30
N LEU A 641 -15.83 31.61 62.73
CA LEU A 641 -15.42 31.35 64.11
C LEU A 641 -14.00 31.86 64.43
N LYS A 642 -13.19 32.14 63.41
CA LYS A 642 -11.83 32.69 63.54
C LYS A 642 -11.91 34.22 63.73
N GLN A 643 -11.36 34.75 64.82
CA GLN A 643 -11.30 36.20 65.03
C GLN A 643 -10.30 36.85 64.06
N SER A 644 -10.78 37.73 63.18
CA SER A 644 -9.92 38.49 62.26
C SER A 644 -9.18 39.61 62.98
N ASN A 645 -7.85 39.48 63.08
CA ASN A 645 -6.95 40.56 63.51
C ASN A 645 -5.79 40.71 62.49
N SER A 646 -5.12 41.86 62.49
CA SER A 646 -4.08 42.17 61.49
C SER A 646 -2.92 41.17 61.51
N GLU A 647 -2.56 40.65 62.69
CA GLU A 647 -1.44 39.72 62.88
C GLU A 647 -1.77 38.32 62.32
N ALA A 648 -2.97 37.82 62.57
CA ALA A 648 -3.49 36.55 62.05
C ALA A 648 -3.65 36.60 60.52
N ASN A 649 -4.07 37.74 59.97
CA ASN A 649 -4.19 37.91 58.52
C ASN A 649 -2.82 37.89 57.84
N ASN A 650 -1.81 38.57 58.42
CA ASN A 650 -0.44 38.55 57.89
C ASN A 650 0.17 37.15 57.98
N ARG A 651 -0.03 36.42 59.09
CA ARG A 651 0.41 35.04 59.24
C ARG A 651 -0.25 34.12 58.21
N GLU A 652 -1.56 34.24 58.04
CA GLU A 652 -2.32 33.47 57.05
C GLU A 652 -1.84 33.75 55.62
N GLU A 653 -1.56 35.00 55.27
CA GLU A 653 -1.03 35.35 53.95
C GLU A 653 0.33 34.70 53.67
N VAL A 654 1.23 34.69 54.66
CA VAL A 654 2.54 34.02 54.54
C VAL A 654 2.37 32.51 54.37
N LEU A 655 1.49 31.87 55.15
CA LEU A 655 1.22 30.44 55.03
C LEU A 655 0.62 30.06 53.67
N LYS A 656 -0.29 30.88 53.12
CA LYS A 656 -0.83 30.71 51.75
C LYS A 656 0.29 30.81 50.70
N LYS A 657 1.18 31.80 50.83
CA LYS A 657 2.33 31.98 49.93
C LYS A 657 3.30 30.80 50.00
N LEU A 658 3.58 30.27 51.19
CA LEU A 658 4.43 29.08 51.37
C LEU A 658 3.78 27.83 50.76
N ALA A 659 2.48 27.60 50.98
CA ALA A 659 1.77 26.49 50.37
C ALA A 659 1.80 26.57 48.83
N SER A 660 1.52 27.76 48.27
CA SER A 660 1.61 28.02 46.84
C SER A 660 3.02 27.83 46.29
N ALA A 661 4.05 28.23 47.04
CA ALA A 661 5.45 28.11 46.61
C ALA A 661 5.88 26.65 46.47
N HIS A 662 5.43 25.77 47.37
CA HIS A 662 5.65 24.33 47.24
C HIS A 662 5.01 23.78 45.96
N ASP A 663 3.74 24.13 45.71
CA ASP A 663 3.00 23.61 44.56
C ASP A 663 3.63 24.10 43.25
N SER A 664 4.07 25.37 43.20
CA SER A 664 4.86 25.91 42.10
C SER A 664 6.23 25.23 41.96
N TYR A 665 6.92 24.89 43.04
CA TYR A 665 8.20 24.15 42.98
C TYR A 665 8.03 22.79 42.29
N ILE A 666 7.01 22.01 42.68
CA ILE A 666 6.73 20.71 42.08
C ILE A 666 6.41 20.84 40.60
N GLU A 667 5.57 21.81 40.24
CA GLU A 667 5.18 22.06 38.85
C GLU A 667 6.38 22.50 37.99
N ILE A 668 7.18 23.45 38.47
CA ILE A 668 8.40 23.91 37.78
C ILE A 668 9.39 22.74 37.61
N SER A 669 9.64 21.97 38.67
CA SER A 669 10.55 20.81 38.64
C SER A 669 10.09 19.76 37.62
N CYS A 670 8.78 19.50 37.54
CA CYS A 670 8.22 18.56 36.57
C CYS A 670 8.37 19.08 35.13
N ASN A 671 7.96 20.33 34.87
CA ASN A 671 8.01 20.94 33.55
C ASN A 671 9.44 21.06 33.01
N ILE A 672 10.40 21.41 33.88
CA ILE A 672 11.80 21.50 33.46
C ILE A 672 12.36 20.12 33.14
N LYS A 673 12.11 19.09 33.96
CA LYS A 673 12.56 17.72 33.67
C LYS A 673 11.98 17.21 32.35
N GLU A 674 10.72 17.54 32.08
CA GLU A 674 10.06 17.24 30.81
C GLU A 674 10.68 18.00 29.64
N GLY A 675 10.97 19.29 29.79
CA GLY A 675 11.71 20.10 28.81
C GLY A 675 13.11 19.56 28.53
N THR A 676 13.86 19.18 29.57
CA THR A 676 15.18 18.54 29.45
C THR A 676 15.09 17.25 28.64
N LYS A 677 14.10 16.40 28.93
CA LYS A 677 13.86 15.17 28.18
C LYS A 677 13.53 15.49 26.71
N PHE A 678 12.60 16.42 26.48
CA PHE A 678 12.20 16.85 25.14
C PHE A 678 13.40 17.30 24.29
N TYR A 679 14.29 18.13 24.82
CA TYR A 679 15.46 18.59 24.07
C TYR A 679 16.48 17.49 23.78
N ASN A 680 16.63 16.51 24.68
CA ASN A 680 17.49 15.36 24.44
C ASN A 680 16.91 14.43 23.36
N ASP A 681 15.61 14.13 23.42
CA ASP A 681 14.91 13.35 22.41
C ASP A 681 14.96 14.05 21.03
N LEU A 682 14.78 15.39 21.01
CA LEU A 682 14.90 16.20 19.81
C LEU A 682 16.31 16.19 19.22
N THR A 683 17.35 16.14 20.05
CA THR A 683 18.73 16.03 19.57
C THR A 683 18.93 14.75 18.76
N GLU A 684 18.41 13.60 19.22
CA GLU A 684 18.52 12.36 18.45
C GLU A 684 17.81 12.44 17.09
N ILE A 685 16.66 13.12 17.05
CA ILE A 685 15.90 13.33 15.81
C ILE A 685 16.67 14.24 14.85
N LEU A 686 17.22 15.35 15.35
CA LEU A 686 17.97 16.30 14.55
C LEU A 686 19.29 15.71 14.03
N LEU A 687 19.96 14.85 14.79
CA LEU A 687 21.15 14.11 14.31
C LEU A 687 20.80 13.18 13.14
N LYS A 688 19.65 12.51 13.18
CA LYS A 688 19.17 11.70 12.04
C LYS A 688 18.87 12.57 10.82
N PHE A 689 18.26 13.73 11.03
CA PHE A 689 18.02 14.71 9.97
C PHE A 689 19.33 15.27 9.37
N GLN A 690 20.33 15.56 10.21
CA GLN A 690 21.66 15.99 9.81
C GLN A 690 22.34 14.94 8.92
N ASN A 691 22.31 13.67 9.32
CA ASN A 691 22.85 12.58 8.52
C ASN A 691 22.16 12.48 7.15
N LYS A 692 20.83 12.60 7.10
CA LYS A 692 20.06 12.60 5.85
C LYS A 692 20.47 13.76 4.92
N CYS A 693 20.70 14.96 5.47
CA CYS A 693 21.21 16.11 4.71
C CYS A 693 22.66 15.90 4.23
N SER A 694 23.51 15.33 5.09
CA SER A 694 24.90 15.02 4.75
C SER A 694 24.99 13.99 3.62
N ASP A 695 24.23 12.90 3.70
CA ASP A 695 24.23 11.81 2.72
C ASP A 695 23.79 12.28 1.34
N ILE A 696 22.72 13.08 1.25
CA ILE A 696 22.23 13.60 -0.03
C ILE A 696 23.23 14.59 -0.64
N VAL A 697 23.83 15.47 0.16
CA VAL A 697 24.85 16.42 -0.28
C VAL A 697 26.11 15.68 -0.73
N PHE A 698 26.50 14.63 -0.03
CA PHE A 698 27.63 13.78 -0.41
C PHE A 698 27.40 13.13 -1.77
N ALA A 699 26.23 12.49 -1.97
CA ALA A 699 25.87 11.90 -3.26
C ALA A 699 25.87 12.95 -4.39
N ARG A 700 25.41 14.17 -4.11
CA ARG A 700 25.41 15.28 -5.07
C ARG A 700 26.79 15.83 -5.38
N LYS A 701 27.70 15.83 -4.41
CA LYS A 701 29.12 16.15 -4.64
C LYS A 701 29.80 15.10 -5.50
N THR A 702 29.52 13.81 -5.28
CA THR A 702 30.04 12.73 -6.14
C THR A 702 29.53 12.85 -7.57
N GLU A 703 28.22 13.02 -7.76
CA GLU A 703 27.62 13.23 -9.09
C GLU A 703 28.21 14.46 -9.79
N ARG A 704 28.41 15.56 -9.04
CA ARG A 704 29.05 16.78 -9.56
C ARG A 704 30.45 16.48 -10.10
N ASP A 705 31.27 15.74 -9.35
CA ASP A 705 32.65 15.43 -9.74
C ASP A 705 32.70 14.54 -10.98
N GLU A 706 31.76 13.61 -11.13
CA GLU A 706 31.59 12.79 -12.33
C GLU A 706 31.20 13.63 -13.55
N LEU A 707 30.19 14.50 -13.41
CA LEU A 707 29.75 15.41 -14.48
C LEU A 707 30.85 16.37 -14.90
N LEU A 708 31.60 16.93 -13.95
CA LEU A 708 32.75 17.80 -14.26
C LEU A 708 33.84 17.05 -15.02
N LYS A 709 34.11 15.78 -14.67
CA LYS A 709 35.08 14.95 -15.36
C LYS A 709 34.65 14.62 -16.79
N GLU A 710 33.37 14.29 -16.99
CA GLU A 710 32.80 14.06 -18.32
C GLU A 710 32.85 15.34 -19.17
N LEU A 711 32.51 16.48 -18.58
CA LEU A 711 32.53 17.76 -19.24
C LEU A 711 33.95 18.17 -19.65
N GLN A 712 34.93 17.99 -18.77
CA GLN A 712 36.35 18.20 -19.10
C GLN A 712 36.82 17.30 -20.25
N GLN A 713 36.39 16.04 -20.28
CA GLN A 713 36.69 15.13 -21.39
C GLN A 713 35.99 15.54 -22.69
N SER A 714 34.76 16.06 -22.63
CA SER A 714 34.05 16.55 -23.81
C SER A 714 34.67 17.83 -24.39
N ILE A 715 35.07 18.77 -23.52
CA ILE A 715 35.73 20.02 -23.92
C ILE A 715 37.11 19.71 -24.52
N ALA A 716 37.85 18.76 -23.94
CA ALA A 716 39.14 18.32 -24.48
C ALA A 716 39.04 17.58 -25.84
N ARG A 717 37.83 17.14 -26.23
CA ARG A 717 37.56 16.45 -27.51
C ARG A 717 36.98 17.38 -28.60
N GLU A 718 36.61 18.61 -28.27
CA GLU A 718 36.22 19.60 -29.28
C GLU A 718 37.49 20.17 -29.97
N PRO A 719 37.62 20.10 -31.31
CA PRO A 719 38.78 20.66 -32.01
C PRO A 719 38.72 22.19 -32.00
N SER A 720 39.66 22.81 -31.27
CA SER A 720 39.87 24.25 -31.25
C SER A 720 40.53 24.76 -32.54
N ALA A 721 39.78 25.01 -33.59
CA ALA A 721 40.18 25.95 -34.66
C ALA A 721 38.97 26.47 -35.46
N PRO A 722 38.85 27.79 -35.72
CA PRO A 722 37.98 28.30 -36.77
C PRO A 722 38.51 27.83 -38.13
N SER A 723 37.65 27.27 -38.97
CA SER A 723 37.99 26.92 -40.35
C SER A 723 38.29 28.18 -41.16
N PHE A 724 39.55 28.35 -41.56
CA PHE A 724 39.93 29.31 -42.60
C PHE A 724 39.53 28.73 -43.96
N ASN A 725 38.60 29.38 -44.66
CA ASN A 725 38.30 29.07 -46.06
C ASN A 725 39.44 29.59 -46.95
N ILE A 726 40.18 28.67 -47.57
CA ILE A 726 41.17 28.99 -48.61
C ILE A 726 40.43 29.04 -49.96
N PRO A 727 40.60 30.10 -50.78
CA PRO A 727 39.93 30.20 -52.08
C PRO A 727 40.43 29.15 -53.08
N SER A 728 39.48 28.63 -53.85
CA SER A 728 39.64 27.61 -54.89
C SER A 728 40.42 28.12 -56.11
N TYR A 729 41.73 27.94 -56.10
CA TYR A 729 42.55 27.84 -57.31
C TYR A 729 43.70 26.86 -57.04
N GLN A 730 43.51 25.61 -57.47
CA GLN A 730 44.54 24.61 -57.83
C GLN A 730 43.88 23.23 -57.81
N SER A 731 42.96 23.04 -58.75
CA SER A 731 42.58 21.73 -59.24
C SER A 731 43.27 21.54 -60.59
N ASN A 732 44.31 20.70 -60.66
CA ASN A 732 44.62 19.90 -61.85
C ASN A 732 45.83 18.99 -61.59
N THR A 733 45.59 17.69 -61.38
CA THR A 733 46.00 16.55 -62.24
C THR A 733 45.97 15.21 -61.48
N PRO A 734 45.84 14.06 -62.20
CA PRO A 734 45.08 12.89 -61.73
C PRO A 734 45.92 11.76 -61.10
N ALA A 735 45.20 10.80 -60.50
CA ALA A 735 45.62 9.61 -59.75
C ALA A 735 46.68 8.70 -60.44
N PRO A 736 47.34 7.77 -59.71
CA PRO A 736 46.71 6.45 -59.48
C PRO A 736 47.02 5.77 -58.13
N ALA A 737 46.29 4.68 -57.89
CA ALA A 737 46.28 3.83 -56.71
C ALA A 737 47.52 2.94 -56.51
N SER A 738 47.70 2.49 -55.26
CA SER A 738 48.14 1.16 -54.79
C SER A 738 49.27 1.18 -53.75
N GLY A 739 49.17 0.27 -52.78
CA GLY A 739 50.28 -0.21 -51.96
C GLY A 739 50.33 0.32 -50.53
N GLY A 740 50.00 -0.52 -49.54
CA GLY A 740 50.38 -0.28 -48.14
C GLY A 740 51.90 -0.31 -47.95
N PRO A 741 52.40 0.11 -46.78
CA PRO A 741 53.34 -0.76 -46.09
C PRO A 741 53.29 -0.74 -44.54
N THR A 742 53.90 -1.80 -44.03
CA THR A 742 54.33 -2.21 -42.68
C THR A 742 55.18 -1.20 -41.86
N PRO A 743 55.46 -1.51 -40.56
CA PRO A 743 55.87 -0.55 -39.53
C PRO A 743 57.36 -0.59 -39.10
N GLY A 744 57.80 0.44 -38.37
CA GLY A 744 58.92 0.43 -37.42
C GLY A 744 59.50 1.84 -37.15
N PRO A 745 60.24 2.11 -36.03
CA PRO A 745 60.65 1.21 -34.95
C PRO A 745 60.30 1.70 -33.51
N ARG A 746 60.53 0.78 -32.57
CA ARG A 746 60.31 0.86 -31.12
C ARG A 746 61.20 1.90 -30.40
N SER A 747 60.62 2.51 -29.36
CA SER A 747 61.34 2.93 -28.15
C SER A 747 60.68 2.26 -26.95
N VAL A 748 61.51 1.65 -26.11
CA VAL A 748 61.17 0.69 -25.07
C VAL A 748 61.02 1.41 -23.74
N PHE A 749 59.85 1.30 -23.10
CA PHE A 749 59.72 1.42 -21.64
C PHE A 749 58.85 0.26 -21.14
N THR A 750 59.49 -0.60 -20.36
CA THR A 750 58.94 -1.78 -19.69
C THR A 750 57.98 -1.39 -18.57
N GLN A 751 56.70 -1.80 -18.67
CA GLN A 751 55.79 -1.92 -17.53
C GLN A 751 55.71 -3.38 -17.09
N GLN A 752 56.07 -3.58 -15.82
CA GLN A 752 55.91 -4.81 -15.07
C GLN A 752 54.42 -5.17 -14.94
N GLN A 753 54.06 -6.41 -15.25
CA GLN A 753 52.79 -7.02 -14.86
C GLN A 753 52.70 -7.09 -13.33
N PRO A 754 51.55 -6.78 -12.71
CA PRO A 754 51.28 -7.17 -11.34
C PRO A 754 51.12 -8.69 -11.27
N GLN A 755 52.01 -9.34 -10.51
CA GLN A 755 51.86 -10.73 -10.09
C GLN A 755 50.53 -10.95 -9.37
N ALA A 756 49.88 -12.06 -9.70
CA ALA A 756 48.73 -12.60 -8.99
C ALA A 756 49.07 -12.86 -7.52
N LYS A 757 48.20 -12.40 -6.61
CA LYS A 757 48.28 -12.72 -5.18
C LYS A 757 47.98 -14.21 -4.94
N PRO A 758 48.64 -14.87 -3.96
CA PRO A 758 48.37 -16.27 -3.62
C PRO A 758 46.99 -16.48 -2.98
N GLN A 759 46.34 -17.60 -3.33
CA GLN A 759 45.14 -18.12 -2.65
C GLN A 759 45.44 -18.48 -1.18
N PRO A 760 44.51 -18.24 -0.24
CA PRO A 760 44.61 -18.75 1.12
C PRO A 760 44.35 -20.28 1.18
N PRO A 761 44.94 -21.01 2.15
CA PRO A 761 44.85 -22.46 2.23
C PRO A 761 43.45 -22.97 2.61
N ALA A 762 43.11 -24.15 2.07
CA ALA A 762 41.85 -24.85 2.27
C ALA A 762 41.62 -25.24 3.75
N ARG A 763 40.39 -25.00 4.23
CA ARG A 763 39.91 -25.44 5.55
C ARG A 763 39.55 -26.94 5.51
N PRO A 764 39.88 -27.73 6.56
CA PRO A 764 39.51 -29.14 6.64
C PRO A 764 37.98 -29.35 6.76
N PRO A 765 37.44 -30.49 6.27
CA PRO A 765 36.01 -30.77 6.28
C PRO A 765 35.47 -31.02 7.70
N LEU A 766 34.26 -30.52 7.97
CA LEU A 766 33.51 -30.78 9.20
C LEU A 766 32.90 -32.21 9.19
N PRO A 767 32.74 -32.85 10.37
CA PRO A 767 32.22 -34.21 10.47
C PRO A 767 30.76 -34.33 10.04
N ASN A 768 30.48 -35.42 9.33
CA ASN A 768 29.17 -35.83 8.86
C ASN A 768 28.29 -36.26 10.05
N ILE A 769 27.27 -35.46 10.41
CA ILE A 769 26.25 -35.86 11.39
C ILE A 769 25.00 -36.25 10.60
N THR A 770 24.73 -37.56 10.57
CA THR A 770 23.49 -38.17 10.10
C THR A 770 22.36 -37.91 11.11
N PRO A 771 21.23 -37.29 10.72
CA PRO A 771 20.01 -37.36 11.52
C PRO A 771 19.37 -38.73 11.33
N GLN A 772 19.37 -39.53 12.39
CA GLN A 772 18.56 -40.73 12.52
C GLN A 772 17.08 -40.40 12.34
N ALA A 773 16.41 -41.23 11.54
CA ALA A 773 14.95 -41.29 11.46
C ALA A 773 14.37 -41.66 12.84
N ALA A 774 13.57 -40.77 13.40
CA ALA A 774 12.68 -41.07 14.52
C ALA A 774 11.26 -41.18 13.96
N SER A 775 10.88 -42.41 13.62
CA SER A 775 9.51 -42.84 13.43
C SER A 775 8.76 -42.72 14.77
N THR A 776 7.80 -41.80 14.85
CA THR A 776 6.78 -41.81 15.90
C THR A 776 5.41 -41.95 15.25
N SER A 777 4.90 -43.17 15.32
CA SER A 777 3.53 -43.55 15.05
C SER A 777 2.65 -43.21 16.26
N ALA A 778 1.59 -42.42 16.06
CA ALA A 778 0.43 -42.37 16.94
C ALA A 778 -0.84 -41.97 16.16
N PRO A 779 -2.03 -42.42 16.57
CA PRO A 779 -3.09 -42.84 15.66
C PRO A 779 -4.11 -41.75 15.34
N VAL A 780 -4.60 -41.73 14.10
CA VAL A 780 -5.76 -40.96 13.67
C VAL A 780 -7.02 -41.79 13.94
N SER A 781 -7.82 -41.33 14.90
CA SER A 781 -9.21 -41.77 15.12
C SER A 781 -10.14 -40.98 14.20
N THR A 782 -10.86 -41.70 13.36
CA THR A 782 -12.02 -41.21 12.61
C THR A 782 -13.28 -41.45 13.43
N PRO A 783 -14.29 -40.56 13.30
CA PRO A 783 -15.66 -41.06 13.21
C PRO A 783 -16.38 -40.56 11.95
N VAL A 784 -17.21 -41.45 11.43
CA VAL A 784 -18.01 -41.34 10.21
C VAL A 784 -19.45 -40.91 10.54
N ALA A 785 -19.99 -40.01 9.69
CA ALA A 785 -21.40 -39.78 9.31
C ALA A 785 -22.37 -39.11 10.31
N PRO A 786 -23.55 -38.57 9.88
CA PRO A 786 -24.14 -38.59 8.53
C PRO A 786 -24.66 -37.25 7.95
N SER A 787 -24.94 -37.33 6.65
CA SER A 787 -25.72 -36.46 5.78
C SER A 787 -27.07 -35.98 6.34
N SER A 788 -27.40 -34.70 6.11
CA SER A 788 -28.79 -34.28 5.87
C SER A 788 -28.86 -33.06 4.94
N THR A 789 -29.68 -33.23 3.91
CA THR A 789 -30.25 -32.25 3.00
C THR A 789 -31.17 -31.28 3.73
N ASN A 790 -31.05 -29.96 3.47
CA ASN A 790 -32.19 -29.05 3.31
C ASN A 790 -31.75 -27.66 2.81
N LEU A 791 -32.28 -27.28 1.65
CA LEU A 791 -32.24 -25.93 1.06
C LEU A 791 -33.46 -25.12 1.53
N PRO A 792 -33.32 -23.82 1.86
CA PRO A 792 -34.44 -22.89 1.87
C PRO A 792 -34.52 -22.08 0.55
N PRO A 793 -35.72 -21.58 0.17
CA PRO A 793 -36.00 -21.03 -1.15
C PRO A 793 -35.59 -19.56 -1.31
N VAL A 794 -35.17 -19.23 -2.54
CA VAL A 794 -34.76 -17.90 -3.02
C VAL A 794 -35.98 -17.09 -3.47
N ALA A 795 -36.08 -15.85 -2.99
CA ALA A 795 -37.01 -14.81 -3.47
C ALA A 795 -36.36 -13.94 -4.57
N PRO A 796 -37.13 -13.36 -5.51
CA PRO A 796 -36.60 -12.70 -6.70
C PRO A 796 -36.01 -11.30 -6.42
N PRO A 797 -35.00 -10.84 -7.20
CA PRO A 797 -34.31 -9.58 -6.94
C PRO A 797 -35.09 -8.37 -7.47
N SER A 798 -35.19 -7.33 -6.64
CA SER A 798 -35.65 -5.98 -6.95
C SER A 798 -34.54 -5.14 -7.60
N GLN A 799 -34.92 -4.37 -8.62
CA GLN A 799 -34.08 -3.42 -9.38
C GLN A 799 -33.37 -2.40 -8.46
N ALA A 800 -32.05 -2.29 -8.58
CA ALA A 800 -31.26 -1.27 -7.91
C ALA A 800 -30.98 -0.08 -8.86
N GLN A 801 -31.37 1.12 -8.40
CA GLN A 801 -30.97 2.40 -8.95
C GLN A 801 -29.47 2.63 -8.69
N GLY A 802 -28.77 3.22 -9.67
CA GLY A 802 -27.33 3.50 -9.60
C GLY A 802 -26.98 4.61 -8.60
N PRO A 803 -25.75 4.63 -8.05
CA PRO A 803 -25.30 5.68 -7.16
C PRO A 803 -24.81 6.92 -7.93
N PRO A 804 -24.85 8.12 -7.31
CA PRO A 804 -24.50 9.38 -7.96
C PRO A 804 -22.99 9.64 -7.99
N TYR A 805 -22.57 10.41 -8.99
CA TYR A 805 -21.22 10.93 -9.22
C TYR A 805 -20.67 11.69 -8.00
N SER A 806 -19.44 11.36 -7.58
CA SER A 806 -18.67 12.12 -6.59
C SER A 806 -17.71 13.10 -7.27
N THR A 807 -17.85 14.37 -6.92
CA THR A 807 -17.04 15.51 -7.36
C THR A 807 -15.65 15.50 -6.69
N TYR A 808 -14.62 15.79 -7.49
CA TYR A 808 -13.21 15.98 -7.12
C TYR A 808 -13.02 16.90 -5.90
N GLN A 809 -12.32 16.44 -4.86
CA GLN A 809 -11.67 17.27 -3.85
C GLN A 809 -10.20 16.85 -3.68
N GLY A 810 -9.34 17.86 -3.52
CA GLY A 810 -7.89 17.77 -3.60
C GLY A 810 -7.21 16.97 -2.50
N TYR A 811 -6.05 16.42 -2.89
CA TYR A 811 -5.08 15.71 -2.07
C TYR A 811 -4.66 16.46 -0.79
N PRO A 812 -4.44 15.72 0.31
CA PRO A 812 -3.34 15.99 1.21
C PRO A 812 -2.46 14.73 1.35
N GLY A 813 -1.21 14.80 0.89
CA GLY A 813 -0.21 13.77 1.12
C GLY A 813 0.92 14.34 1.97
N TYR A 814 0.98 13.98 3.25
CA TYR A 814 2.21 14.03 4.05
C TYR A 814 2.22 12.84 5.00
N TYR A 815 3.31 12.07 4.95
CA TYR A 815 3.67 11.04 5.92
C TYR A 815 3.68 11.67 7.33
N GLN A 816 2.80 11.21 8.23
CA GLN A 816 2.90 11.50 9.66
C GLN A 816 4.08 10.71 10.24
N MET A 817 5.13 11.43 10.66
CA MET A 817 6.07 10.90 11.64
C MET A 817 5.35 10.65 12.98
N PRO A 818 5.83 9.72 13.83
CA PRO A 818 5.24 9.50 15.13
C PRO A 818 5.21 10.82 15.90
N MET A 819 4.00 11.24 16.32
CA MET A 819 3.83 12.40 17.19
C MET A 819 4.65 12.15 18.47
N ALA A 820 5.83 12.77 18.52
CA ALA A 820 6.51 13.01 19.77
C ALA A 820 5.61 13.94 20.58
N TYR A 821 5.01 13.35 21.60
CA TYR A 821 4.33 13.96 22.73
C TYR A 821 4.70 15.44 22.92
N ASN A 822 3.74 16.35 22.67
CA ASN A 822 3.86 17.78 22.92
C ASN A 822 3.20 18.09 24.29
N PRO A 823 3.97 18.40 25.35
CA PRO A 823 3.41 18.61 26.69
C PRO A 823 2.68 19.96 26.86
N TYR A 824 2.86 20.91 25.94
CA TYR A 824 2.54 22.33 26.18
C TYR A 824 1.22 22.80 25.56
N ALA A 825 0.26 21.91 25.29
CA ALA A 825 -1.08 22.33 24.85
C ALA A 825 -1.97 22.88 25.99
N TYR A 826 -1.53 22.82 27.25
CA TYR A 826 -2.31 23.24 28.43
C TYR A 826 -1.91 24.62 28.94
N ALA A 827 -2.12 25.67 28.14
CA ALA A 827 -2.22 27.06 28.63
C ALA A 827 -2.71 28.02 27.52
N GLN A 828 -3.96 27.89 27.07
CA GLN A 828 -4.69 29.03 26.52
C GLN A 828 -5.99 29.22 27.32
N PHE A 829 -5.98 30.21 28.20
CA PHE A 829 -7.16 30.73 28.86
C PHE A 829 -8.10 31.35 27.81
N ASN A 830 -9.23 30.69 27.55
CA ASN A 830 -10.39 31.33 26.90
C ASN A 830 -11.49 31.45 27.96
N MET A 831 -11.74 32.69 28.41
CA MET A 831 -12.84 33.02 29.32
C MET A 831 -14.21 32.77 28.64
N PRO A 832 -15.14 32.03 29.25
CA PRO A 832 -16.47 31.84 28.69
C PRO A 832 -17.37 33.04 29.03
N TYR A 833 -17.84 33.74 28.00
CA TYR A 833 -18.92 34.72 28.10
C TYR A 833 -20.26 33.95 28.21
N MET A 834 -20.97 34.08 29.33
CA MET A 834 -22.35 33.61 29.49
C MET A 834 -23.33 34.58 28.80
N PRO A 835 -24.20 34.14 27.87
CA PRO A 835 -25.37 34.92 27.48
C PRO A 835 -26.58 34.50 28.31
N TYR A 836 -27.22 35.50 28.92
CA TYR A 836 -28.46 35.42 29.66
C TYR A 836 -29.63 35.01 28.73
N GLN A 837 -30.46 34.06 29.18
CA GLN A 837 -31.72 33.68 28.52
C GLN A 837 -32.76 34.82 28.58
N ALA A 838 -33.43 35.08 27.45
CA ALA A 838 -34.69 35.80 27.40
C ALA A 838 -35.77 34.94 26.73
N GLN A 839 -36.98 35.03 27.29
CA GLN A 839 -38.13 34.14 27.13
C GLN A 839 -38.63 33.96 25.69
N GLY A 840 -39.02 32.72 25.38
CA GLY A 840 -39.71 32.36 24.14
C GLY A 840 -41.20 32.72 24.17
N GLN A 841 -41.72 33.11 23.00
CA GLN A 841 -43.15 33.15 22.70
C GLN A 841 -43.40 32.47 21.34
N ALA A 842 -44.47 31.68 21.27
CA ALA A 842 -44.79 30.71 20.24
C ALA A 842 -45.36 31.32 18.93
N GLY A 843 -45.19 30.60 17.80
CA GLY A 843 -45.91 30.84 16.55
C GLY A 843 -45.56 29.82 15.45
N TYR A 844 -46.58 29.15 14.92
CA TYR A 844 -46.56 28.03 13.95
C TYR A 844 -46.59 28.54 12.46
N PRO A 845 -46.71 27.70 11.39
CA PRO A 845 -45.80 27.66 10.23
C PRO A 845 -46.34 28.29 8.93
N GLY A 846 -45.47 28.53 7.93
CA GLY A 846 -45.86 29.03 6.60
C GLY A 846 -44.84 28.73 5.49
N ALA A 847 -45.36 28.49 4.29
CA ALA A 847 -44.77 27.76 3.13
C ALA A 847 -43.96 28.65 2.13
N PRO A 848 -43.53 28.17 0.93
CA PRO A 848 -42.25 28.49 0.27
C PRO A 848 -42.29 29.67 -0.74
N PRO A 849 -41.14 30.15 -1.27
CA PRO A 849 -41.15 31.13 -2.36
C PRO A 849 -40.80 30.54 -3.74
N ALA A 850 -41.49 31.11 -4.74
CA ALA A 850 -41.39 30.89 -6.17
C ALA A 850 -40.51 31.96 -6.88
N GLN A 851 -40.43 31.83 -8.21
CA GLN A 851 -39.47 32.33 -9.20
C GLN A 851 -39.50 33.83 -9.62
N GLN A 852 -38.31 34.35 -10.05
CA GLN A 852 -37.97 35.31 -11.16
C GLN A 852 -38.49 36.78 -11.11
N PRO A 853 -38.03 37.78 -11.94
CA PRO A 853 -36.99 37.85 -13.00
C PRO A 853 -36.05 39.12 -13.04
N TYR A 854 -35.12 39.12 -14.03
CA TYR A 854 -34.14 40.15 -14.52
C TYR A 854 -34.64 41.59 -14.83
N PRO A 855 -33.74 42.59 -15.01
CA PRO A 855 -33.43 43.12 -16.38
C PRO A 855 -31.99 43.68 -16.65
N TYR A 856 -31.69 43.84 -17.96
CA TYR A 856 -30.50 44.44 -18.65
C TYR A 856 -30.66 45.97 -18.90
N PRO A 857 -29.61 46.74 -19.34
CA PRO A 857 -29.48 47.11 -20.78
C PRO A 857 -28.05 47.43 -21.38
N GLN A 858 -27.96 47.14 -22.70
CA GLN A 858 -27.22 47.61 -23.91
C GLN A 858 -25.91 48.49 -24.01
N GLN A 859 -25.21 48.19 -25.13
CA GLN A 859 -23.99 48.65 -25.88
C GLN A 859 -24.06 50.05 -26.59
N PRO A 860 -23.11 50.61 -27.45
CA PRO A 860 -22.16 50.02 -28.47
C PRO A 860 -20.83 50.84 -28.79
N PRO A 861 -20.16 50.80 -29.99
CA PRO A 861 -19.39 49.72 -30.69
C PRO A 861 -17.99 50.13 -31.27
N GLN A 862 -17.15 49.21 -31.82
CA GLN A 862 -16.46 49.35 -33.15
C GLN A 862 -15.49 48.19 -33.57
N GLN A 863 -15.70 47.73 -34.82
CA GLN A 863 -14.79 47.31 -35.93
C GLN A 863 -13.84 46.07 -35.87
N GLN A 864 -14.04 45.18 -36.87
CA GLN A 864 -13.10 44.17 -37.41
C GLN A 864 -12.19 44.78 -38.51
N PRO A 865 -11.14 44.08 -38.99
CA PRO A 865 -11.29 43.29 -40.25
C PRO A 865 -10.44 41.99 -40.39
N TYR A 866 -11.07 41.00 -41.05
CA TYR A 866 -10.60 40.06 -42.11
C TYR A 866 -9.27 39.23 -42.07
N TYR A 867 -9.44 37.94 -42.42
CA TYR A 867 -8.53 36.84 -42.83
C TYR A 867 -7.63 37.15 -44.08
N PRO A 868 -6.65 36.33 -44.56
CA PRO A 868 -6.72 34.85 -44.65
C PRO A 868 -5.46 33.94 -44.53
N GLN A 869 -5.77 32.64 -44.39
CA GLN A 869 -5.07 31.38 -44.76
C GLN A 869 -3.57 31.39 -45.14
N GLN A 870 -2.81 30.53 -44.44
CA GLN A 870 -2.28 29.25 -44.98
C GLN A 870 -2.10 28.23 -43.86
#